data_AF-A0A7C6AEY8-F1
#
_entry.id   AF-A0A7C6AEY8-F1
#
_cell.length_a   1.000
_cell.length_b   1.000
_cell.length_c   1.000
_cell.angle_alpha   90.00
_cell.angle_beta   90.00
_cell.angle_gamma   90.00
#
_symmetry.space_group_name_H-M   'P 1'
#
loop_
_entity.id
_entity.type
_entity.pdbx_description
1 polymer ?
#
loop_
_entity_poly.entity_id
_entity_poly.type
_entity_poly.pdbx_seq_one_letter_code
_entity_poly.pdbx_strand_id
1 'polypeptide(L)'
;MILSIIFAYTIANITVDAQFTNKELIIQTSGFKIGEQFKESMIPQAINNLYRLRLFDHIAIDTTIVADGIFIKINVAEAPFLNGEPKFIGNKKIKKGDLLKKVDLKNGQVLTKKTIFDARLKVIDLYAEKNFYNTTVKDSLVKDTLNKVNLYFIINEGSALRISKIKIEGNKILSESSIKRKMQNKEKGFLRSGKLDRAKLKEDIERIKTFYRENGFLDVVVNEPEVKVVDNKLVIMIKIDENQRYYVGNIKFSGNVLFSNAEMEKLLKIRPGTIFNLTKAQNSLQKFYEVYADEGYIYCSIAPIETIRDSFVDIEYQINESKPANINRVVIAGNYRTREKVIRREIVTLPGTRFRRSQVIRSMREVFNLGFFEDITPETGTPDDSGNIDLVYRVKEKEGVGSVGAGMAYSAQDKLTGYVELSHPNVFGRGQRIYTKFEIGGRLTNVQFGFTEHWLFDTRTTAGFDIYYTNRLWDFYTKRDIGSAANFSFPFFLDYTRFNYTFRAERTQILDIAKEYKPTSGYDLRKDTIPRWTLANNYGITRDTRDFIFNPSSGSYISLQSEIAKPWIFANIDYNLFTFETRSYFPIYWKFVLMTRFRMGIVTSKDEVPYYKRFYAGGTGEDGVRGYSDRSLSPMEDGERIGGNAIFINNLELKLKLSQSFAILAFYDMGNAFASYKDFNLYDLKRGAGIGIRVEIPMMGVLGFDLGYGFDRAQPGFEPHFQINPFGMF
;
A
#
# COMPACT_ATOMS: atom_id res chain seq x y z
N MET A 1 -2.13 64.50 -60.57
CA MET A 1 -1.07 65.36 -61.13
C MET A 1 -0.09 65.60 -60.00
N ILE A 2 1.11 65.03 -59.98
CA ILE A 2 2.15 65.15 -60.99
C ILE A 2 2.73 63.76 -61.34
N LEU A 3 3.00 63.55 -62.63
CA LEU A 3 3.70 62.41 -63.22
C LEU A 3 4.85 61.94 -62.32
N SER A 4 4.82 60.69 -61.86
CA SER A 4 6.03 60.00 -61.42
C SER A 4 6.39 58.98 -62.51
N ILE A 5 7.36 59.38 -63.32
CA ILE A 5 8.12 58.50 -64.18
C ILE A 5 8.64 57.36 -63.30
N ILE A 6 8.36 56.10 -63.66
CA ILE A 6 8.88 54.93 -62.97
C ILE A 6 10.38 54.86 -63.28
N PHE A 7 11.19 55.57 -62.49
CA PHE A 7 12.60 55.27 -62.38
C PHE A 7 12.74 54.06 -61.45
N ALA A 8 13.07 52.92 -62.03
CA ALA A 8 13.45 51.74 -61.26
C ALA A 8 14.84 52.00 -60.68
N TYR A 9 14.90 52.48 -59.44
CA TYR A 9 16.17 52.67 -58.76
C TYR A 9 16.84 51.31 -58.48
N THR A 10 18.12 51.19 -58.79
CA THR A 10 18.93 50.02 -58.41
C THR A 10 19.58 50.24 -57.06
N ILE A 11 19.73 49.18 -56.26
CA ILE A 11 20.41 49.24 -54.96
C ILE A 11 21.90 49.51 -55.21
N ALA A 12 22.36 50.71 -54.86
CA ALA A 12 23.72 51.14 -55.11
C ALA A 12 24.69 50.62 -54.06
N ASN A 13 24.28 50.57 -52.78
CA ASN A 13 25.10 50.09 -51.68
C ASN A 13 24.23 49.77 -50.45
N ILE A 14 24.71 48.87 -49.59
CA ILE A 14 24.05 48.42 -48.36
C ILE A 14 25.04 48.57 -47.21
N THR A 15 24.65 49.28 -46.16
CA THR A 15 25.44 49.40 -44.93
C THR A 15 24.66 48.88 -43.73
N VAL A 16 25.39 48.28 -42.78
CA VAL A 16 24.82 47.73 -41.56
C VAL A 16 25.47 48.38 -40.34
N ASP A 17 24.60 48.90 -39.48
CA ASP A 17 24.94 49.38 -38.15
C ASP A 17 24.62 48.28 -37.13
N ALA A 18 25.66 47.48 -36.81
CA ALA A 18 25.65 46.38 -35.85
C ALA A 18 27.00 46.34 -35.11
N GLN A 19 26.97 46.02 -33.82
CA GLN A 19 28.15 46.01 -32.94
C GLN A 19 28.70 44.59 -32.68
N PHE A 20 27.84 43.58 -32.55
CA PHE A 20 28.22 42.22 -32.12
C PHE A 20 27.98 41.13 -33.17
N THR A 21 27.03 41.33 -34.09
CA THR A 21 26.58 40.39 -35.11
C THR A 21 27.31 40.66 -36.40
N ASN A 22 27.70 39.60 -37.10
CA ASN A 22 28.38 39.71 -38.37
C ASN A 22 27.52 40.48 -39.39
N LYS A 23 28.05 41.59 -39.91
CA LYS A 23 27.36 42.48 -40.85
C LYS A 23 26.99 41.76 -42.16
N GLU A 24 27.82 40.84 -42.63
CA GLU A 24 27.59 40.06 -43.85
C GLU A 24 26.37 39.14 -43.69
N LEU A 25 26.20 38.51 -42.51
CA LEU A 25 25.03 37.68 -42.21
C LEU A 25 23.72 38.51 -42.28
N ILE A 26 23.76 39.76 -41.80
CA ILE A 26 22.62 40.68 -41.83
C ILE A 26 22.30 41.06 -43.27
N ILE A 27 23.30 41.40 -44.08
CA ILE A 27 23.11 41.73 -45.50
C ILE A 27 22.51 40.53 -46.25
N GLN A 28 23.10 39.35 -46.12
CA GLN A 28 22.62 38.14 -46.81
C GLN A 28 21.19 37.76 -46.39
N THR A 29 20.88 37.82 -45.10
CA THR A 29 19.55 37.45 -44.59
C THR A 29 18.49 38.49 -44.91
N SER A 30 18.86 39.77 -45.03
CA SER A 30 17.94 40.83 -45.45
C SER A 30 17.38 40.59 -46.85
N GLY A 31 18.09 39.85 -47.70
CA GLY A 31 17.68 39.56 -49.07
C GLY A 31 17.96 40.68 -50.06
N PHE A 32 18.58 41.79 -49.63
CA PHE A 32 19.03 42.85 -50.53
C PHE A 32 20.31 42.45 -51.27
N LYS A 33 20.39 42.76 -52.57
CA LYS A 33 21.60 42.58 -53.39
C LYS A 33 21.95 43.88 -54.10
N ILE A 34 23.23 44.23 -54.06
CA ILE A 34 23.76 45.39 -54.81
C ILE A 34 23.55 45.14 -56.30
N GLY A 35 23.01 46.14 -57.01
CA GLY A 35 22.64 46.06 -58.43
C GLY A 35 21.23 45.54 -58.74
N GLU A 36 20.48 45.05 -57.75
CA GLU A 36 19.09 44.63 -57.92
C GLU A 36 18.13 45.84 -57.97
N GLN A 37 17.03 45.72 -58.71
CA GLN A 37 15.97 46.74 -58.71
C GLN A 37 15.29 46.80 -57.34
N PHE A 38 15.28 47.97 -56.73
CA PHE A 38 14.64 48.20 -55.45
C PHE A 38 13.11 48.26 -55.62
N LYS A 39 12.40 47.48 -54.80
CA LYS A 39 10.94 47.56 -54.64
C LYS A 39 10.64 47.82 -53.17
N GLU A 40 9.71 48.73 -52.88
CA GLU A 40 9.31 49.05 -51.49
C GLU A 40 8.85 47.81 -50.71
N SER A 41 8.28 46.81 -51.39
CA SER A 41 7.88 45.53 -50.79
C SER A 41 9.05 44.69 -50.26
N MET A 42 10.30 44.98 -50.63
CA MET A 42 11.49 44.31 -50.13
C MET A 42 11.80 44.72 -48.69
N ILE A 43 11.42 45.93 -48.24
CA ILE A 43 11.71 46.40 -46.87
C ILE A 43 10.97 45.53 -45.82
N PRO A 44 9.64 45.31 -45.89
CA PRO A 44 8.96 44.43 -44.94
C PRO A 44 9.46 42.98 -44.97
N GLN A 45 9.88 42.49 -46.14
CA GLN A 45 10.45 41.15 -46.30
C GLN A 45 11.80 41.03 -45.61
N ALA A 46 12.69 42.02 -45.82
CA ALA A 46 13.98 42.10 -45.15
C ALA A 46 13.83 42.16 -43.62
N ILE A 47 12.92 43.01 -43.12
CA ILE A 47 12.60 43.11 -41.69
C ILE A 47 12.12 41.76 -41.15
N ASN A 48 11.20 41.08 -41.85
CA ASN A 48 10.70 39.76 -41.43
C ASN A 48 11.81 38.69 -41.42
N ASN A 49 12.66 38.65 -42.43
CA ASN A 49 13.77 37.70 -42.50
C ASN A 49 14.78 37.92 -41.37
N LEU A 50 15.10 39.17 -41.06
CA LEU A 50 16.01 39.50 -39.97
C LEU A 50 15.39 39.21 -38.59
N TYR A 51 14.08 39.45 -38.39
CA TYR A 51 13.40 39.03 -37.15
C TYR A 51 13.38 37.51 -36.97
N ARG A 52 13.39 36.72 -38.05
CA ARG A 52 13.50 35.24 -37.98
C ARG A 52 14.83 34.76 -37.39
N LEU A 53 15.89 35.57 -37.46
CA LEU A 53 17.17 35.26 -36.83
C LEU A 53 17.09 35.28 -35.29
N ARG A 54 16.10 35.96 -34.70
CA ARG A 54 15.91 36.11 -33.25
C ARG A 54 17.13 36.72 -32.53
N LEU A 55 17.91 37.52 -33.24
CA LEU A 55 19.12 38.18 -32.72
C LEU A 55 18.88 39.64 -32.29
N PHE A 56 17.76 40.24 -32.69
CA PHE A 56 17.55 41.69 -32.59
C PHE A 56 16.25 42.02 -31.84
N ASP A 57 16.30 43.07 -31.01
CA ASP A 57 15.14 43.65 -30.34
C ASP A 57 14.42 44.67 -31.23
N HIS A 58 15.17 45.39 -32.07
CA HIS A 58 14.64 46.39 -33.01
C HIS A 58 15.42 46.34 -34.32
N ILE A 59 14.72 46.49 -35.44
CA ILE A 59 15.30 46.57 -36.79
C ILE A 59 14.68 47.78 -37.48
N ALA A 60 15.51 48.69 -37.96
CA ALA A 60 15.11 49.82 -38.79
C ALA A 60 15.90 49.77 -40.10
N ILE A 61 15.24 50.08 -41.21
CA ILE A 61 15.88 50.12 -42.53
C ILE A 61 15.59 51.49 -43.12
N ASP A 62 16.63 52.30 -43.24
CA ASP A 62 16.56 53.62 -43.84
C ASP A 62 17.01 53.54 -45.30
N THR A 63 16.30 54.22 -46.19
CA THR A 63 16.65 54.30 -47.61
C THR A 63 16.89 55.75 -48.02
N THR A 64 17.99 56.01 -48.70
CA THR A 64 18.34 57.35 -49.21
C THR A 64 18.60 57.27 -50.72
N ILE A 65 17.98 58.14 -51.50
CA ILE A 65 18.18 58.21 -52.96
C ILE A 65 19.46 59.00 -53.23
N VAL A 66 20.36 58.44 -54.04
CA VAL A 66 21.63 59.08 -54.44
C VAL A 66 21.78 58.91 -55.95
N ALA A 67 21.68 60.01 -56.70
CA ALA A 67 21.66 60.02 -58.16
C ALA A 67 20.63 59.01 -58.74
N ASP A 68 21.08 58.00 -59.48
CA ASP A 68 20.23 56.99 -60.14
C ASP A 68 20.05 55.69 -59.31
N GLY A 69 20.44 55.68 -58.02
CA GLY A 69 20.35 54.48 -57.17
C GLY A 69 19.89 54.74 -55.72
N ILE A 70 19.58 53.66 -54.99
CA ILE A 70 19.17 53.71 -53.57
C ILE A 70 20.27 53.15 -52.68
N PHE A 71 20.58 53.90 -51.61
CA PHE A 71 21.44 53.47 -50.51
C PHE A 71 20.57 52.94 -49.37
N ILE A 72 20.86 51.73 -48.89
CA ILE A 72 20.13 51.09 -47.79
C ILE A 72 21.02 51.07 -46.54
N LYS A 73 20.51 51.60 -45.43
CA LYS A 73 21.14 51.49 -44.11
C LYS A 73 20.27 50.63 -43.20
N ILE A 74 20.78 49.48 -42.79
CA ILE A 74 20.12 48.58 -41.82
C ILE A 74 20.67 48.90 -40.43
N ASN A 75 19.83 49.44 -39.55
CA ASN A 75 20.16 49.65 -38.14
C ASN A 75 19.53 48.53 -37.31
N VAL A 76 20.35 47.78 -36.58
CA VAL A 76 19.88 46.72 -35.68
C VAL A 76 20.22 47.04 -34.23
N ALA A 77 19.23 46.87 -33.35
CA ALA A 77 19.46 46.83 -31.91
C ALA A 77 19.57 45.37 -31.47
N GLU A 78 20.79 44.93 -31.18
CA GLU A 78 21.10 43.54 -30.88
C GLU A 78 20.65 43.17 -29.48
N ALA A 79 19.98 42.02 -29.38
CA ALA A 79 19.54 41.50 -28.10
C ALA A 79 20.76 40.93 -27.33
N PRO A 80 20.81 41.11 -25.99
CA PRO A 80 21.94 40.67 -25.20
C PRO A 80 21.95 39.14 -25.03
N PHE A 81 23.12 38.60 -24.66
CA PHE A 81 23.29 37.17 -24.35
C PHE A 81 23.09 36.89 -22.86
N LEU A 82 22.46 35.76 -22.51
CA LEU A 82 22.33 35.34 -21.12
C LEU A 82 23.70 34.97 -20.53
N ASN A 83 24.04 35.56 -19.38
CA ASN A 83 25.23 35.23 -18.60
C ASN A 83 24.88 34.18 -17.53
N GLY A 84 25.28 32.92 -17.75
CA GLY A 84 25.02 31.81 -16.84
C GLY A 84 23.57 31.30 -16.90
N GLU A 85 22.98 31.06 -15.73
CA GLU A 85 21.59 30.63 -15.57
C GLU A 85 20.69 31.80 -15.15
N PRO A 86 19.39 31.79 -15.49
CA PRO A 86 18.45 32.75 -14.94
C PRO A 86 18.34 32.59 -13.41
N LYS A 87 18.30 33.71 -12.71
CA LYS A 87 18.20 33.76 -11.25
C LYS A 87 16.76 33.99 -10.83
N PHE A 88 16.30 33.25 -9.83
CA PHE A 88 14.94 33.35 -9.29
C PHE A 88 15.02 33.89 -7.87
N ILE A 89 14.20 34.91 -7.58
CA ILE A 89 14.13 35.55 -6.26
C ILE A 89 12.68 35.44 -5.79
N GLY A 90 12.46 34.98 -4.56
CA GLY A 90 11.13 34.84 -3.97
C GLY A 90 10.48 33.46 -4.13
N ASN A 91 11.14 32.51 -4.79
CA ASN A 91 10.68 31.12 -4.92
C ASN A 91 10.92 30.30 -3.64
N LYS A 92 9.95 30.26 -2.72
CA LYS A 92 9.99 29.47 -1.48
C LYS A 92 9.26 28.13 -1.61
N LYS A 93 8.26 28.03 -2.49
CA LYS A 93 7.39 26.83 -2.65
C LYS A 93 7.83 25.93 -3.80
N ILE A 94 8.54 26.46 -4.79
CA ILE A 94 9.07 25.69 -5.93
C ILE A 94 10.60 25.74 -5.93
N LYS A 95 11.23 24.58 -6.11
CA LYS A 95 12.69 24.46 -6.14
C LYS A 95 13.25 25.15 -7.39
N LYS A 96 14.42 25.80 -7.25
CA LYS A 96 15.12 26.46 -8.36
C LYS A 96 15.32 25.53 -9.57
N GLY A 97 15.67 24.27 -9.33
CA GLY A 97 15.89 23.29 -10.39
C GLY A 97 14.67 23.03 -11.28
N ASP A 98 13.46 23.05 -10.72
CA ASP A 98 12.23 22.84 -11.50
C ASP A 98 11.90 24.06 -12.37
N LEU A 99 12.17 25.27 -11.85
CA LEU A 99 12.03 26.53 -12.59
C LEU A 99 13.01 26.61 -13.76
N LEU A 100 14.28 26.24 -13.54
CA LEU A 100 15.29 26.19 -14.59
C LEU A 100 14.88 25.25 -15.72
N LYS A 101 14.43 24.04 -15.38
CA LYS A 101 13.97 23.04 -16.37
C LYS A 101 12.76 23.54 -17.17
N LYS A 102 11.80 24.22 -16.53
CA LYS A 102 10.59 24.70 -17.21
C LYS A 102 10.90 25.86 -18.16
N VAL A 103 11.72 26.81 -17.72
CA VAL A 103 12.08 28.01 -18.50
C VAL A 103 12.90 27.65 -19.73
N ASP A 104 13.79 26.66 -19.62
CA ASP A 104 14.63 26.13 -20.72
C ASP A 104 15.48 27.21 -21.40
N LEU A 105 16.11 28.07 -20.59
CA LEU A 105 17.10 29.04 -21.05
C LEU A 105 18.51 28.52 -20.75
N LYS A 106 19.37 28.53 -21.78
CA LYS A 106 20.75 28.06 -21.70
C LYS A 106 21.73 29.23 -21.62
N ASN A 107 22.87 29.00 -20.95
CA ASN A 107 23.95 29.97 -20.91
C ASN A 107 24.39 30.36 -22.34
N GLY A 108 24.58 31.66 -22.60
CA GLY A 108 24.94 32.20 -23.91
C GLY A 108 23.78 32.30 -24.91
N GLN A 109 22.55 31.96 -24.52
CA GLN A 109 21.37 32.14 -25.38
C GLN A 109 20.99 33.62 -25.53
N VAL A 110 20.53 34.01 -26.72
CA VAL A 110 20.05 35.37 -26.99
C VAL A 110 18.72 35.66 -26.30
N LEU A 111 18.66 36.78 -25.58
CA LEU A 111 17.52 37.22 -24.79
C LEU A 111 16.78 38.38 -25.45
N THR A 112 15.97 38.06 -26.45
CA THR A 112 15.00 39.02 -26.99
C THR A 112 13.88 39.30 -25.99
N LYS A 113 13.19 40.44 -26.12
CA LYS A 113 11.96 40.72 -25.34
C LYS A 113 10.94 39.57 -25.37
N LYS A 114 10.80 38.89 -26.52
CA LYS A 114 9.92 37.72 -26.67
C LYS A 114 10.41 36.53 -25.87
N THR A 115 11.70 36.22 -25.94
CA THR A 115 12.32 35.11 -25.17
C THR A 115 12.09 35.28 -23.67
N ILE A 116 12.28 36.50 -23.15
CA ILE A 116 12.07 36.81 -21.73
C ILE A 116 10.59 36.70 -21.36
N PHE A 117 9.70 37.20 -22.21
CA PHE A 117 8.25 37.10 -22.02
C PHE A 117 7.78 35.64 -21.96
N ASP A 118 8.22 34.80 -22.90
CA ASP A 118 7.87 33.38 -22.95
C ASP A 118 8.41 32.62 -21.73
N ALA A 119 9.65 32.92 -21.31
CA ALA A 119 10.24 32.38 -20.09
C ALA A 119 9.44 32.79 -18.83
N ARG A 120 9.00 34.05 -18.75
CA ARG A 120 8.16 34.56 -17.66
C ARG A 120 6.81 33.84 -17.61
N LEU A 121 6.16 33.63 -18.75
CA LEU A 121 4.91 32.87 -18.83
C LEU A 121 5.09 31.43 -18.34
N LYS A 122 6.16 30.75 -18.78
CA LYS A 122 6.49 29.39 -18.31
C LYS A 122 6.64 29.30 -16.79
N VAL A 123 7.20 30.32 -16.14
CA VAL A 123 7.25 30.39 -14.67
C VAL A 123 5.85 30.50 -14.09
N ILE A 124 5.03 31.43 -14.59
CA ILE A 124 3.64 31.63 -14.13
C ILE A 124 2.84 30.32 -14.29
N ASP A 125 2.98 29.64 -15.43
CA ASP A 125 2.31 28.37 -15.72
C ASP A 125 2.70 27.27 -14.73
N LEU A 126 3.98 27.16 -14.37
CA LEU A 126 4.45 26.19 -13.38
C LEU A 126 3.84 26.45 -11.99
N TYR A 127 3.71 27.72 -11.60
CA TYR A 127 3.03 28.09 -10.36
C TYR A 127 1.52 27.79 -10.44
N ALA A 128 0.87 28.05 -11.57
CA ALA A 128 -0.53 27.70 -11.80
C ALA A 128 -0.77 26.17 -11.75
N GLU A 129 0.15 25.36 -12.30
CA GLU A 129 0.15 23.89 -12.19
C GLU A 129 0.22 23.42 -10.72
N LYS A 130 0.85 24.22 -9.83
CA LYS A 130 0.93 23.99 -8.39
C LYS A 130 -0.16 24.71 -7.58
N ASN A 131 -1.20 25.23 -8.24
CA ASN A 131 -2.34 25.95 -7.69
C ASN A 131 -2.07 27.37 -7.17
N PHE A 132 -1.00 28.02 -7.61
CA PHE A 132 -0.67 29.41 -7.29
C PHE A 132 -1.05 30.33 -8.46
N TYR A 133 -2.35 30.56 -8.66
CA TYR A 133 -2.84 31.36 -9.79
C TYR A 133 -2.58 32.86 -9.65
N ASN A 134 -2.38 33.35 -8.43
CA ASN A 134 -2.09 34.77 -8.17
C ASN A 134 -0.58 35.06 -8.16
N THR A 135 0.23 34.18 -8.72
CA THR A 135 1.67 34.41 -8.82
C THR A 135 1.92 35.55 -9.80
N THR A 136 2.72 36.53 -9.36
CA THR A 136 3.20 37.61 -10.22
C THR A 136 4.70 37.47 -10.38
N VAL A 137 5.18 37.62 -11.62
CA VAL A 137 6.60 37.50 -11.96
C VAL A 137 7.02 38.77 -12.67
N LYS A 138 8.05 39.44 -12.15
CA LYS A 138 8.71 40.57 -12.81
C LYS A 138 10.09 40.14 -13.27
N ASP A 139 10.49 40.53 -14.47
CA ASP A 139 11.83 40.34 -15.00
C ASP A 139 12.69 41.59 -14.80
N SER A 140 13.98 41.40 -14.55
CA SER A 140 14.98 42.47 -14.46
C SER A 140 16.29 42.00 -15.12
N LEU A 141 16.89 42.89 -15.90
CA LEU A 141 18.14 42.65 -16.63
C LEU A 141 19.24 43.53 -16.04
N VAL A 142 20.36 42.92 -15.67
CA VAL A 142 21.58 43.63 -15.28
C VAL A 142 22.62 43.38 -16.36
N LYS A 143 22.89 44.42 -17.17
CA LYS A 143 23.88 44.40 -18.28
C LYS A 143 25.30 44.41 -17.74
N ASP A 144 26.14 43.61 -18.38
CA ASP A 144 27.59 43.59 -18.23
C ASP A 144 28.25 44.28 -19.44
N THR A 145 29.54 44.59 -19.32
CA THR A 145 30.38 45.30 -20.29
C THR A 145 30.49 44.62 -21.67
N LEU A 146 30.15 43.33 -21.80
CA LEU A 146 30.27 42.54 -23.04
C LEU A 146 28.93 42.16 -23.70
N ASN A 147 27.89 43.00 -23.58
CA ASN A 147 26.52 42.72 -24.05
C ASN A 147 25.94 41.39 -23.51
N LYS A 148 26.45 40.95 -22.37
CA LYS A 148 25.92 39.84 -21.58
C LYS A 148 25.03 40.39 -20.48
N VAL A 149 23.96 39.68 -20.12
CA VAL A 149 23.03 40.11 -19.07
C VAL A 149 22.77 38.99 -18.06
N ASN A 150 22.70 39.35 -16.78
CA ASN A 150 22.11 38.49 -15.76
C ASN A 150 20.60 38.72 -15.75
N LEU A 151 19.82 37.66 -16.00
CA LEU A 151 18.35 37.69 -15.98
C LEU A 151 17.84 37.28 -14.59
N TYR A 152 17.05 38.16 -13.97
CA TYR A 152 16.39 37.93 -12.69
C TYR A 152 14.87 37.84 -12.87
N PHE A 153 14.27 36.76 -12.37
CA PHE A 153 12.83 36.65 -12.17
C PHE A 153 12.49 36.88 -10.70
N ILE A 154 11.85 38.00 -10.41
CA ILE A 154 11.36 38.38 -9.08
C ILE A 154 9.92 37.85 -8.98
N ILE A 155 9.73 36.82 -8.17
CA ILE A 155 8.48 36.07 -8.03
C ILE A 155 7.81 36.45 -6.72
N ASN A 156 6.56 36.88 -6.79
CA ASN A 156 5.65 36.87 -5.66
C ASN A 156 4.68 35.71 -5.85
N GLU A 157 4.87 34.63 -5.09
CA GLU A 157 4.16 33.37 -5.25
C GLU A 157 2.66 33.47 -4.94
N GLY A 158 2.25 34.43 -4.09
CA GLY A 158 0.90 34.51 -3.59
C GLY A 158 0.50 33.29 -2.74
N SER A 159 -0.81 33.04 -2.62
CA SER A 159 -1.35 31.93 -1.83
C SER A 159 -1.81 30.78 -2.73
N ALA A 160 -1.56 29.54 -2.33
CA ALA A 160 -2.09 28.36 -3.01
C ALA A 160 -3.61 28.30 -2.85
N LEU A 161 -4.33 28.36 -3.97
CA LEU A 161 -5.79 28.34 -3.97
C LEU A 161 -6.29 26.92 -3.71
N ARG A 162 -7.47 26.84 -3.09
CA ARG A 162 -8.14 25.58 -2.77
C ARG A 162 -9.51 25.53 -3.43
N ILE A 163 -9.96 24.33 -3.75
CA ILE A 163 -11.30 24.04 -4.25
C ILE A 163 -12.31 24.39 -3.16
N SER A 164 -13.06 25.47 -3.37
CA SER A 164 -14.15 25.86 -2.49
C SER A 164 -15.44 25.12 -2.84
N LYS A 165 -15.71 24.98 -4.14
CA LYS A 165 -16.94 24.36 -4.64
C LYS A 165 -16.69 23.65 -5.96
N ILE A 166 -17.27 22.48 -6.11
CA ILE A 166 -17.43 21.79 -7.39
C ILE A 166 -18.90 21.99 -7.75
N LYS A 167 -19.21 22.42 -8.97
CA LYS A 167 -20.57 22.53 -9.48
C LYS A 167 -20.75 21.54 -10.62
N ILE A 168 -21.85 20.82 -10.57
CA ILE A 168 -22.25 19.93 -11.65
C ILE A 168 -23.51 20.51 -12.27
N GLU A 169 -23.51 20.65 -13.59
CA GLU A 169 -24.61 21.20 -14.38
C GLU A 169 -25.10 20.13 -15.36
N GLY A 170 -26.41 20.09 -15.58
CA GLY A 170 -27.06 19.13 -16.48
C GLY A 170 -27.42 17.78 -15.86
N ASN A 171 -27.03 17.52 -14.60
CA ASN A 171 -27.49 16.34 -13.86
C ASN A 171 -28.96 16.50 -13.43
N LYS A 172 -29.87 15.70 -13.99
CA LYS A 172 -31.32 15.74 -13.70
C LYS A 172 -31.77 14.55 -12.86
N ILE A 173 -31.29 13.35 -13.20
CA ILE A 173 -31.70 12.09 -12.56
C ILE A 173 -30.74 11.72 -11.43
N LEU A 174 -29.42 11.89 -11.64
CA LEU A 174 -28.42 11.58 -10.61
C LEU A 174 -28.10 12.82 -9.77
N SER A 175 -28.01 12.63 -8.45
CA SER A 175 -27.73 13.74 -7.53
C SER A 175 -26.27 14.20 -7.61
N GLU A 176 -26.06 15.51 -7.56
CA GLU A 176 -24.73 16.15 -7.56
C GLU A 176 -23.81 15.55 -6.48
N SER A 177 -24.35 15.27 -5.29
CA SER A 177 -23.59 14.66 -4.18
C SER A 177 -23.09 13.25 -4.49
N SER A 178 -23.88 12.45 -5.22
CA SER A 178 -23.50 11.09 -5.61
C SER A 178 -22.37 11.10 -6.65
N ILE A 179 -22.41 12.05 -7.57
CA ILE A 179 -21.36 12.24 -8.58
C ILE A 179 -20.07 12.72 -7.92
N LYS A 180 -20.15 13.77 -7.09
CA LYS A 180 -19.01 14.29 -6.30
C LYS A 180 -18.35 13.24 -5.42
N ARG A 181 -19.11 12.24 -4.94
CA ARG A 181 -18.57 11.15 -4.12
C ARG A 181 -17.57 10.30 -4.92
N LYS A 182 -17.77 10.11 -6.23
CA LYS A 182 -16.92 9.29 -7.12
C LYS A 182 -15.61 9.97 -7.52
N MET A 183 -15.53 11.29 -7.42
CA MET A 183 -14.31 12.07 -7.72
C MET A 183 -13.22 11.91 -6.66
N GLN A 184 -11.95 12.00 -7.03
CA GLN A 184 -10.80 12.09 -6.15
C GLN A 184 -10.57 13.52 -5.68
N ASN A 185 -10.75 14.51 -6.56
CA ASN A 185 -10.73 15.91 -6.16
C ASN A 185 -11.93 16.23 -5.27
N LYS A 186 -11.67 16.82 -4.10
CA LYS A 186 -12.71 17.19 -3.11
C LYS A 186 -12.66 18.66 -2.77
N GLU A 187 -13.82 19.22 -2.47
CA GLU A 187 -13.96 20.54 -1.84
C GLU A 187 -13.24 20.56 -0.48
N LYS A 188 -12.72 21.74 -0.10
CA LYS A 188 -12.07 21.95 1.20
C LYS A 188 -13.07 21.65 2.33
N GLY A 189 -12.67 20.81 3.27
CA GLY A 189 -13.43 20.50 4.48
C GLY A 189 -12.52 20.37 5.70
N PHE A 190 -13.07 20.02 6.86
CA PHE A 190 -12.32 19.91 8.12
C PHE A 190 -11.13 18.93 8.02
N LEU A 191 -11.33 17.76 7.39
CA LEU A 191 -10.30 16.74 7.14
C LEU A 191 -9.77 16.72 5.70
N ARG A 192 -10.27 17.60 4.82
CA ARG A 192 -10.00 17.55 3.37
C ARG A 192 -9.26 18.80 2.92
N SER A 193 -8.06 18.61 2.36
CA SER A 193 -7.15 19.70 2.02
C SER A 193 -7.66 20.64 0.92
N GLY A 194 -8.57 20.18 0.06
CA GLY A 194 -9.11 20.95 -1.05
C GLY A 194 -8.08 21.32 -2.12
N LYS A 195 -6.95 20.62 -2.21
CA LYS A 195 -5.94 20.87 -3.25
C LYS A 195 -6.44 20.29 -4.57
N LEU A 196 -6.34 21.07 -5.64
CA LEU A 196 -6.64 20.60 -7.00
C LEU A 196 -5.46 19.80 -7.55
N ASP A 197 -5.76 18.64 -8.11
CA ASP A 197 -4.86 17.83 -8.91
C ASP A 197 -5.46 17.67 -10.31
N ARG A 198 -4.83 18.32 -11.30
CA ARG A 198 -5.32 18.34 -12.69
C ARG A 198 -5.25 16.97 -13.36
N ALA A 199 -4.26 16.14 -13.03
CA ALA A 199 -4.14 14.80 -13.60
C ALA A 199 -5.30 13.93 -13.08
N LYS A 200 -5.54 13.97 -11.77
CA LYS A 200 -6.69 13.27 -11.16
C LYS A 200 -8.03 13.84 -11.61
N LEU A 201 -8.11 15.13 -11.93
CA LEU A 201 -9.35 15.73 -12.42
C LEU A 201 -9.75 15.14 -13.79
N LYS A 202 -8.78 14.82 -14.65
CA LYS A 202 -9.06 14.09 -15.90
C LYS A 202 -9.57 12.67 -15.62
N GLU A 203 -8.95 11.96 -14.68
CA GLU A 203 -9.45 10.65 -14.23
C GLU A 203 -10.85 10.74 -13.61
N ASP A 204 -11.16 11.84 -12.91
CA ASP A 204 -12.47 12.07 -12.31
C ASP A 204 -13.57 12.14 -13.38
N ILE A 205 -13.30 12.69 -14.57
CA ILE A 205 -14.24 12.69 -15.69
C ILE A 205 -14.57 11.27 -16.13
N GLU A 206 -13.57 10.41 -16.29
CA GLU A 206 -13.80 9.00 -16.66
C GLU A 206 -14.53 8.22 -15.56
N ARG A 207 -14.25 8.52 -14.29
CA ARG A 207 -15.01 7.96 -13.15
C ARG A 207 -16.48 8.40 -13.17
N ILE A 208 -16.76 9.66 -13.54
CA ILE A 208 -18.13 10.17 -13.69
C ILE A 208 -18.82 9.46 -14.86
N LYS A 209 -18.21 9.38 -16.04
CA LYS A 209 -18.76 8.64 -17.20
C LYS A 209 -19.07 7.19 -16.84
N THR A 210 -18.13 6.52 -16.16
CA THR A 210 -18.32 5.14 -15.69
C THR A 210 -19.49 5.05 -14.72
N PHE A 211 -19.59 5.96 -13.75
CA PHE A 211 -20.72 6.00 -12.81
C PHE A 211 -22.07 6.21 -13.51
N TYR A 212 -22.13 7.03 -14.55
CA TYR A 212 -23.34 7.21 -15.35
C TYR A 212 -23.69 5.96 -16.17
N ARG A 213 -22.71 5.32 -16.81
CA ARG A 213 -22.88 4.05 -17.53
C ARG A 213 -23.28 2.88 -16.61
N GLU A 214 -22.87 2.91 -15.35
CA GLU A 214 -23.33 1.99 -14.29
C GLU A 214 -24.80 2.24 -13.89
N ASN A 215 -25.35 3.41 -14.22
CA ASN A 215 -26.71 3.82 -13.90
C ASN A 215 -27.62 3.93 -15.14
N GLY A 216 -27.23 3.33 -16.25
CA GLY A 216 -28.04 3.19 -17.46
C GLY A 216 -27.86 4.29 -18.50
N PHE A 217 -26.91 5.21 -18.34
CA PHE A 217 -26.69 6.30 -19.30
C PHE A 217 -25.49 5.96 -20.20
N LEU A 218 -25.76 5.28 -21.32
CA LEU A 218 -24.71 4.80 -22.25
C LEU A 218 -24.10 5.94 -23.05
N ASP A 219 -24.95 6.85 -23.53
CA ASP A 219 -24.59 7.99 -24.37
C ASP A 219 -24.24 9.24 -23.55
N VAL A 220 -23.92 9.08 -22.26
CA VAL A 220 -23.57 10.21 -21.40
C VAL A 220 -22.37 10.97 -21.97
N VAL A 221 -22.51 12.29 -22.08
CA VAL A 221 -21.41 13.19 -22.42
C VAL A 221 -21.02 13.98 -21.19
N VAL A 222 -19.74 13.92 -20.83
CA VAL A 222 -19.17 14.71 -19.74
C VAL A 222 -18.10 15.60 -20.33
N ASN A 223 -18.35 16.91 -20.32
CA ASN A 223 -17.48 17.90 -20.94
C ASN A 223 -16.21 18.10 -20.10
N GLU A 224 -15.19 18.71 -20.72
CA GLU A 224 -13.99 19.10 -19.99
C GLU A 224 -14.31 20.06 -18.84
N PRO A 225 -13.69 19.88 -17.67
CA PRO A 225 -13.99 20.67 -16.49
C PRO A 225 -13.44 22.10 -16.61
N GLU A 226 -14.29 23.10 -16.41
CA GLU A 226 -13.88 24.51 -16.33
C GLU A 226 -13.41 24.84 -14.90
N VAL A 227 -12.16 25.29 -14.73
CA VAL A 227 -11.64 25.74 -13.43
C VAL A 227 -11.56 27.25 -13.41
N LYS A 228 -12.36 27.89 -12.55
CA LYS A 228 -12.41 29.35 -12.39
C LYS A 228 -11.85 29.78 -11.03
N VAL A 229 -11.19 30.93 -11.00
CA VAL A 229 -10.76 31.61 -9.78
C VAL A 229 -11.81 32.66 -9.43
N VAL A 230 -12.49 32.49 -8.30
CA VAL A 230 -13.52 33.42 -7.78
C VAL A 230 -13.20 33.69 -6.32
N ASP A 231 -13.07 34.96 -5.94
CA ASP A 231 -12.76 35.40 -4.56
C ASP A 231 -11.55 34.67 -3.94
N ASN A 232 -10.46 34.57 -4.70
CA ASN A 232 -9.24 33.87 -4.27
C ASN A 232 -9.47 32.39 -3.90
N LYS A 233 -10.45 31.73 -4.54
CA LYS A 233 -10.80 30.30 -4.37
C LYS A 233 -11.02 29.65 -5.73
N LEU A 234 -10.83 28.34 -5.81
CA LEU A 234 -11.08 27.56 -7.03
C LEU A 234 -12.51 27.04 -7.05
N VAL A 235 -13.23 27.30 -8.13
CA VAL A 235 -14.52 26.72 -8.45
C VAL A 235 -14.37 25.85 -9.69
N ILE A 236 -14.71 24.57 -9.57
CA ILE A 236 -14.69 23.62 -10.69
C ILE A 236 -16.11 23.48 -11.20
N MET A 237 -16.32 23.60 -12.50
CA MET A 237 -17.63 23.39 -13.13
C MET A 237 -17.53 22.24 -14.13
N ILE A 238 -18.45 21.29 -14.01
CA ILE A 238 -18.53 20.10 -14.88
C ILE A 238 -19.93 20.08 -15.49
N LYS A 239 -20.00 20.13 -16.81
CA LYS A 239 -21.26 20.02 -17.56
C LYS A 239 -21.45 18.59 -18.02
N ILE A 240 -22.65 18.07 -17.82
CA ILE A 240 -23.02 16.68 -18.12
C ILE A 240 -24.31 16.69 -18.94
N ASP A 241 -24.28 16.03 -20.10
CA ASP A 241 -25.48 15.69 -20.85
C ASP A 241 -25.81 14.22 -20.55
N GLU A 242 -26.81 14.00 -19.68
CA GLU A 242 -27.18 12.64 -19.23
C GLU A 242 -27.75 11.79 -20.38
N ASN A 243 -28.42 12.42 -21.34
CA ASN A 243 -29.17 11.76 -22.41
C ASN A 243 -30.21 10.75 -21.87
N GLN A 244 -30.55 9.73 -22.65
CA GLN A 244 -31.57 8.76 -22.29
C GLN A 244 -31.01 7.70 -21.34
N ARG A 245 -31.90 7.20 -20.47
CA ARG A 245 -31.61 6.07 -19.59
C ARG A 245 -32.08 4.76 -20.22
N TYR A 246 -31.18 3.80 -20.28
CA TYR A 246 -31.40 2.48 -20.83
C TYR A 246 -31.69 1.43 -19.74
N TYR A 247 -32.52 0.46 -20.11
CA TYR A 247 -32.90 -0.70 -19.33
C TYR A 247 -32.44 -1.96 -20.04
N VAL A 248 -32.24 -3.03 -19.28
CA VAL A 248 -31.89 -4.35 -19.84
C VAL A 248 -33.13 -4.92 -20.54
N GLY A 249 -33.00 -5.22 -21.82
CA GLY A 249 -34.03 -5.86 -22.61
C GLY A 249 -33.96 -7.38 -22.53
N ASN A 250 -34.26 -8.04 -23.65
CA ASN A 250 -34.15 -9.48 -23.82
C ASN A 250 -32.68 -9.90 -23.87
N ILE A 251 -32.35 -10.97 -23.15
CA ILE A 251 -31.03 -11.59 -23.20
C ILE A 251 -31.18 -12.94 -23.89
N LYS A 252 -30.34 -13.18 -24.91
CA LYS A 252 -30.30 -14.44 -25.66
C LYS A 252 -28.89 -15.01 -25.67
N PHE A 253 -28.80 -16.32 -25.81
CA PHE A 253 -27.56 -17.06 -25.96
C PHE A 253 -27.66 -17.90 -27.23
N SER A 254 -26.59 -17.91 -28.02
CA SER A 254 -26.49 -18.73 -29.23
C SER A 254 -25.09 -19.37 -29.28
N GLY A 255 -25.03 -20.62 -29.76
CA GLY A 255 -23.76 -21.36 -29.92
C GLY A 255 -23.18 -22.00 -28.64
N ASN A 256 -23.87 -21.88 -27.50
CA ASN A 256 -23.54 -22.62 -26.27
C ASN A 256 -24.09 -24.06 -26.31
N VAL A 257 -23.20 -25.04 -26.34
CA VAL A 257 -23.49 -26.48 -26.30
C VAL A 257 -23.09 -27.07 -24.94
N LEU A 258 -21.99 -26.58 -24.35
CA LEU A 258 -21.48 -27.06 -23.07
C LEU A 258 -22.37 -26.69 -21.89
N PHE A 259 -22.87 -25.45 -21.87
CA PHE A 259 -23.76 -24.94 -20.82
C PHE A 259 -25.13 -24.63 -21.41
N SER A 260 -26.18 -25.07 -20.71
CA SER A 260 -27.55 -24.72 -21.07
C SER A 260 -27.83 -23.23 -20.87
N ASN A 261 -28.83 -22.70 -21.57
CA ASN A 261 -29.26 -21.29 -21.40
C ASN A 261 -29.61 -20.99 -19.93
N ALA A 262 -30.25 -21.92 -19.23
CA ALA A 262 -30.59 -21.76 -17.82
C ALA A 262 -29.36 -21.68 -16.89
N GLU A 263 -28.27 -22.37 -17.23
CA GLU A 263 -27.00 -22.26 -16.49
C GLU A 263 -26.31 -20.93 -16.76
N MET A 264 -26.29 -20.49 -18.03
CA MET A 264 -25.75 -19.19 -18.43
C MET A 264 -26.52 -18.03 -17.78
N GLU A 265 -27.85 -18.12 -17.71
CA GLU A 265 -28.70 -17.14 -17.05
C GLU A 265 -28.38 -16.97 -15.56
N LYS A 266 -28.02 -18.05 -14.85
CA LYS A 266 -27.62 -17.98 -13.43
C LYS A 266 -26.33 -17.19 -13.21
N LEU A 267 -25.47 -17.10 -14.23
CA LEU A 267 -24.20 -16.37 -14.16
C LEU A 267 -24.37 -14.87 -14.42
N LEU A 268 -25.48 -14.46 -15.05
CA LEU A 268 -25.78 -13.05 -15.33
C LEU A 268 -25.85 -12.23 -14.03
N LYS A 269 -25.23 -11.04 -14.07
CA LYS A 269 -25.36 -10.00 -13.04
C LYS A 269 -26.42 -8.96 -13.38
N ILE A 270 -26.91 -8.98 -14.62
CA ILE A 270 -28.00 -8.15 -15.13
C ILE A 270 -29.27 -8.97 -15.27
N ARG A 271 -30.44 -8.33 -15.16
CA ARG A 271 -31.74 -8.98 -15.34
C ARG A 271 -32.62 -8.14 -16.26
N PRO A 272 -33.39 -8.76 -17.18
CA PRO A 272 -34.38 -8.05 -17.99
C PRO A 272 -35.28 -7.14 -17.14
N GLY A 273 -35.59 -5.96 -17.65
CA GLY A 273 -36.42 -4.94 -16.99
C GLY A 273 -35.70 -4.08 -15.95
N THR A 274 -34.46 -4.41 -15.56
CA THR A 274 -33.67 -3.57 -14.64
C THR A 274 -32.90 -2.48 -15.36
N ILE A 275 -32.41 -1.46 -14.64
CA ILE A 275 -31.56 -0.41 -15.22
C ILE A 275 -30.29 -1.06 -15.79
N PHE A 276 -29.93 -0.71 -17.03
CA PHE A 276 -28.73 -1.23 -17.66
C PHE A 276 -27.49 -0.76 -16.88
N ASN A 277 -26.58 -1.69 -16.62
CA ASN A 277 -25.33 -1.38 -15.93
C ASN A 277 -24.20 -2.02 -16.70
N LEU A 278 -23.40 -1.18 -17.38
CA LEU A 278 -22.30 -1.63 -18.23
C LEU A 278 -21.31 -2.52 -17.49
N THR A 279 -20.92 -2.13 -16.26
CA THR A 279 -20.01 -2.90 -15.42
C THR A 279 -20.57 -4.29 -15.09
N LYS A 280 -21.87 -4.40 -14.80
CA LYS A 280 -22.53 -5.70 -14.55
C LYS A 280 -22.63 -6.54 -15.83
N ALA A 281 -22.88 -5.93 -16.99
CA ALA A 281 -22.88 -6.61 -18.27
C ALA A 281 -21.49 -7.19 -18.59
N GLN A 282 -20.44 -6.37 -18.46
CA GLN A 282 -19.05 -6.78 -18.61
C GLN A 282 -18.64 -7.87 -17.60
N ASN A 283 -19.06 -7.76 -16.34
CA ASN A 283 -18.83 -8.80 -15.34
C ASN A 283 -19.55 -10.11 -15.67
N SER A 284 -20.71 -10.05 -16.32
CA SER A 284 -21.43 -11.26 -16.79
C SER A 284 -20.66 -11.93 -17.91
N LEU A 285 -20.22 -11.15 -18.91
CA LEU A 285 -19.36 -11.62 -20.00
C LEU A 285 -18.06 -12.24 -19.47
N GLN A 286 -17.39 -11.56 -18.54
CA GLN A 286 -16.20 -12.10 -17.87
C GLN A 286 -16.52 -13.42 -17.16
N LYS A 287 -17.66 -13.51 -16.45
CA LYS A 287 -18.06 -14.74 -15.75
C LYS A 287 -18.27 -15.90 -16.73
N PHE A 288 -18.80 -15.64 -17.92
CA PHE A 288 -18.90 -16.66 -18.96
C PHE A 288 -17.52 -17.16 -19.37
N TYR A 289 -16.60 -16.26 -19.75
CA TYR A 289 -15.22 -16.63 -20.07
C TYR A 289 -14.54 -17.42 -18.94
N GLU A 290 -14.76 -17.04 -17.69
CA GLU A 290 -14.21 -17.75 -16.53
C GLU A 290 -14.69 -19.19 -16.43
N VAL A 291 -15.99 -19.42 -16.59
CA VAL A 291 -16.61 -20.75 -16.46
C VAL A 291 -16.22 -21.64 -17.64
N TYR A 292 -16.21 -21.11 -18.87
CA TYR A 292 -15.69 -21.84 -20.04
C TYR A 292 -14.20 -22.18 -19.88
N ALA A 293 -13.38 -21.25 -19.40
CA ALA A 293 -11.96 -21.49 -19.17
C ALA A 293 -11.70 -22.46 -18.00
N ASP A 294 -12.59 -22.55 -17.01
CA ASP A 294 -12.53 -23.56 -15.95
C ASP A 294 -12.88 -24.97 -16.46
N GLU A 295 -13.70 -25.04 -17.51
CA GLU A 295 -13.90 -26.26 -18.29
C GLU A 295 -12.87 -26.39 -19.42
N GLY A 296 -11.79 -25.60 -19.47
CA GLY A 296 -10.69 -25.70 -20.44
C GLY A 296 -10.96 -25.21 -21.86
N TYR A 297 -12.07 -24.49 -22.10
CA TYR A 297 -12.37 -23.82 -23.37
C TYR A 297 -11.71 -22.44 -23.42
N ILE A 298 -10.38 -22.39 -23.37
CA ILE A 298 -9.60 -21.15 -23.19
C ILE A 298 -9.61 -20.22 -24.41
N TYR A 299 -9.89 -20.75 -25.60
CA TYR A 299 -10.01 -20.00 -26.85
C TYR A 299 -11.46 -19.78 -27.26
N CYS A 300 -12.41 -20.00 -26.34
CA CYS A 300 -13.82 -19.66 -26.57
C CYS A 300 -13.92 -18.17 -26.93
N SER A 301 -14.74 -17.83 -27.92
CA SER A 301 -15.05 -16.45 -28.27
C SER A 301 -16.50 -16.17 -27.92
N ILE A 302 -16.74 -15.11 -27.15
CA ILE A 302 -18.08 -14.68 -26.74
C ILE A 302 -18.25 -13.23 -27.16
N ALA A 303 -19.10 -13.00 -28.17
CA ALA A 303 -19.41 -11.68 -28.68
C ALA A 303 -20.78 -11.22 -28.15
N PRO A 304 -20.84 -10.13 -27.35
CA PRO A 304 -22.10 -9.51 -26.97
C PRO A 304 -22.59 -8.59 -28.11
N ILE A 305 -23.62 -9.01 -28.83
CA ILE A 305 -24.28 -8.16 -29.81
C ILE A 305 -25.38 -7.39 -29.10
N GLU A 306 -25.17 -6.09 -28.92
CA GLU A 306 -26.11 -5.17 -28.29
C GLU A 306 -26.98 -4.51 -29.37
N THR A 307 -28.31 -4.61 -29.22
CA THR A 307 -29.28 -3.94 -30.08
C THR A 307 -30.14 -3.01 -29.22
N ILE A 308 -30.21 -1.73 -29.60
CA ILE A 308 -31.02 -0.74 -28.90
C ILE A 308 -32.43 -0.75 -29.50
N ARG A 309 -33.43 -1.01 -28.66
CA ARG A 309 -34.85 -0.90 -28.97
C ARG A 309 -35.49 0.09 -28.00
N ASP A 310 -35.74 1.31 -28.47
CA ASP A 310 -36.23 2.44 -27.67
C ASP A 310 -35.34 2.75 -26.45
N SER A 311 -35.80 2.40 -25.24
CA SER A 311 -35.05 2.53 -23.98
C SER A 311 -34.46 1.20 -23.50
N PHE A 312 -34.55 0.13 -24.27
CA PHE A 312 -34.09 -1.20 -23.89
C PHE A 312 -32.87 -1.60 -24.72
N VAL A 313 -31.90 -2.20 -24.05
CA VAL A 313 -30.72 -2.81 -24.69
C VAL A 313 -30.92 -4.31 -24.65
N ASP A 314 -31.27 -4.87 -25.79
CA ASP A 314 -31.32 -6.32 -26.00
C ASP A 314 -29.88 -6.81 -26.23
N ILE A 315 -29.49 -7.92 -25.60
CA ILE A 315 -28.13 -8.48 -25.69
C ILE A 315 -28.21 -9.92 -26.17
N GLU A 316 -27.57 -10.22 -27.30
CA GLU A 316 -27.32 -11.59 -27.73
C GLU A 316 -25.86 -11.94 -27.50
N TYR A 317 -25.59 -12.93 -26.64
CA TYR A 317 -24.26 -13.48 -26.46
C TYR A 317 -24.06 -14.61 -27.47
N GLN A 318 -23.34 -14.30 -28.56
CA GLN A 318 -22.93 -15.29 -29.55
C GLN A 318 -21.65 -15.97 -29.08
N ILE A 319 -21.74 -17.27 -28.82
CA ILE A 319 -20.68 -18.08 -28.24
C ILE A 319 -20.17 -19.03 -29.31
N ASN A 320 -18.87 -18.96 -29.57
CA ASN A 320 -18.17 -19.93 -30.38
C ASN A 320 -17.28 -20.77 -29.47
N GLU A 321 -17.76 -21.97 -29.13
CA GLU A 321 -17.01 -22.91 -28.31
C GLU A 321 -15.81 -23.46 -29.09
N SER A 322 -14.61 -23.21 -28.55
CA SER A 322 -13.38 -23.81 -29.08
C SER A 322 -13.25 -25.27 -28.67
N LYS A 323 -12.18 -25.96 -29.10
CA LYS A 323 -11.91 -27.28 -28.55
C LYS A 323 -11.43 -27.20 -27.10
N PRO A 324 -11.80 -28.18 -26.27
CA PRO A 324 -11.14 -28.48 -25.00
C PRO A 324 -9.60 -28.43 -25.04
N ALA A 325 -8.95 -27.65 -24.15
CA ALA A 325 -7.50 -27.68 -23.99
C ALA A 325 -7.07 -28.43 -22.72
N ASN A 326 -6.19 -29.44 -22.86
CA ASN A 326 -5.48 -30.05 -21.73
C ASN A 326 -4.07 -29.47 -21.59
N ILE A 327 -3.50 -29.60 -20.39
CA ILE A 327 -2.14 -29.13 -20.09
C ILE A 327 -1.15 -30.23 -20.49
N ASN A 328 -0.32 -29.98 -21.49
CA ASN A 328 0.74 -30.91 -21.89
C ASN A 328 1.92 -30.83 -20.91
N ARG A 329 2.54 -29.65 -20.80
CA ARG A 329 3.64 -29.40 -19.87
C ARG A 329 3.38 -28.19 -18.99
N VAL A 330 3.95 -28.24 -17.79
CA VAL A 330 4.02 -27.10 -16.87
C VAL A 330 5.48 -26.68 -16.73
N VAL A 331 5.80 -25.55 -17.34
CA VAL A 331 7.16 -24.99 -17.41
C VAL A 331 7.26 -23.80 -16.47
N ILE A 332 8.36 -23.72 -15.73
CA ILE A 332 8.67 -22.59 -14.86
C ILE A 332 9.89 -21.89 -15.46
N ALA A 333 9.81 -20.57 -15.65
CA ALA A 333 10.86 -19.79 -16.28
C ALA A 333 11.11 -18.47 -15.54
N GLY A 334 12.36 -17.99 -15.55
CA GLY A 334 12.75 -16.73 -14.89
C GLY A 334 13.21 -16.88 -13.44
N ASN A 335 13.28 -18.11 -12.92
CA ASN A 335 13.83 -18.42 -11.60
C ASN A 335 15.36 -18.62 -11.65
N TYR A 336 16.11 -17.52 -11.63
CA TYR A 336 17.57 -17.56 -11.74
C TYR A 336 18.26 -17.96 -10.42
N ARG A 337 17.69 -17.56 -9.28
CA ARG A 337 18.24 -17.81 -7.94
C ARG A 337 17.46 -18.89 -7.20
N THR A 338 16.14 -18.88 -7.32
CA THR A 338 15.24 -19.83 -6.67
C THR A 338 15.23 -21.14 -7.43
N ARG A 339 15.41 -22.24 -6.72
CA ARG A 339 15.34 -23.57 -7.30
C ARG A 339 13.92 -23.84 -7.79
N GLU A 340 13.81 -24.39 -8.98
CA GLU A 340 12.53 -24.70 -9.63
C GLU A 340 11.59 -25.49 -8.72
N LYS A 341 12.12 -26.46 -7.96
CA LYS A 341 11.36 -27.30 -7.03
C LYS A 341 10.57 -26.49 -5.97
N VAL A 342 11.10 -25.36 -5.53
CA VAL A 342 10.44 -24.47 -4.56
C VAL A 342 9.17 -23.87 -5.15
N ILE A 343 9.19 -23.56 -6.44
CA ILE A 343 8.03 -23.05 -7.18
C ILE A 343 7.09 -24.20 -7.53
N ARG A 344 7.64 -25.31 -8.04
CA ARG A 344 6.88 -26.47 -8.52
C ARG A 344 5.95 -27.07 -7.46
N ARG A 345 6.39 -27.15 -6.20
CA ARG A 345 5.58 -27.69 -5.08
C ARG A 345 4.37 -26.82 -4.72
N GLU A 346 4.38 -25.55 -5.10
CA GLU A 346 3.24 -24.63 -4.90
C GLU A 346 2.26 -24.63 -6.08
N ILE A 347 2.68 -25.15 -7.24
CA ILE A 347 1.83 -25.22 -8.44
C ILE A 347 0.84 -26.38 -8.31
N VAL A 348 -0.43 -26.07 -8.54
CA VAL A 348 -1.55 -27.03 -8.46
C VAL A 348 -1.89 -27.60 -9.83
N THR A 349 -1.55 -26.91 -10.92
CA THR A 349 -1.76 -27.39 -12.29
C THR A 349 -0.79 -28.53 -12.61
N LEU A 350 -1.31 -29.61 -13.18
CA LEU A 350 -0.55 -30.83 -13.47
C LEU A 350 -0.57 -31.16 -14.97
N PRO A 351 0.55 -31.64 -15.54
CA PRO A 351 0.57 -32.26 -16.87
C PRO A 351 -0.49 -33.36 -17.02
N GLY A 352 -1.08 -33.46 -18.21
CA GLY A 352 -2.12 -34.42 -18.57
C GLY A 352 -3.52 -34.07 -18.06
N THR A 353 -3.68 -33.03 -17.25
CA THR A 353 -4.98 -32.62 -16.72
C THR A 353 -5.66 -31.57 -17.60
N ARG A 354 -6.99 -31.47 -17.48
CA ARG A 354 -7.77 -30.42 -18.14
C ARG A 354 -7.31 -29.05 -17.68
N PHE A 355 -7.15 -28.09 -18.60
CA PHE A 355 -6.88 -26.71 -18.20
C PHE A 355 -8.03 -26.16 -17.35
N ARG A 356 -7.72 -25.60 -16.18
CA ARG A 356 -8.68 -24.91 -15.33
C ARG A 356 -8.12 -23.57 -14.90
N ARG A 357 -8.76 -22.47 -15.30
CA ARG A 357 -8.32 -21.10 -14.94
C ARG A 357 -8.19 -20.90 -13.43
N SER A 358 -9.11 -21.43 -12.65
CA SER A 358 -9.12 -21.39 -11.18
C SER A 358 -7.86 -22.03 -10.57
N GLN A 359 -7.38 -23.14 -11.12
CA GLN A 359 -6.12 -23.77 -10.69
C GLN A 359 -4.89 -22.96 -11.10
N VAL A 360 -4.91 -22.32 -12.28
CA VAL A 360 -3.84 -21.41 -12.71
C VAL A 360 -3.71 -20.24 -11.74
N ILE A 361 -4.83 -19.58 -11.44
CA ILE A 361 -4.87 -18.45 -10.51
C ILE A 361 -4.46 -18.87 -9.10
N ARG A 362 -4.90 -20.05 -8.64
CA ARG A 362 -4.46 -20.59 -7.36
C ARG A 362 -2.94 -20.79 -7.35
N SER A 363 -2.38 -21.42 -8.38
CA SER A 363 -0.93 -21.64 -8.50
C SER A 363 -0.16 -20.32 -8.51
N MET A 364 -0.61 -19.32 -9.26
CA MET A 364 -0.03 -17.98 -9.23
C MET A 364 -0.05 -17.37 -7.83
N ARG A 365 -1.18 -17.51 -7.12
CA ARG A 365 -1.33 -16.99 -5.76
C ARG A 365 -0.38 -17.68 -4.78
N GLU A 366 -0.30 -19.01 -4.79
CA GLU A 366 0.60 -19.75 -3.87
C GLU A 366 2.07 -19.41 -4.15
N VAL A 367 2.48 -19.35 -5.42
CA VAL A 367 3.85 -18.95 -5.77
C VAL A 367 4.11 -17.48 -5.41
N PHE A 368 3.14 -16.59 -5.58
CA PHE A 368 3.29 -15.19 -5.17
C PHE A 368 3.40 -15.05 -3.64
N ASN A 369 2.65 -15.87 -2.90
CA ASN A 369 2.67 -15.91 -1.43
C ASN A 369 4.01 -16.35 -0.85
N LEU A 370 4.88 -17.02 -1.63
CA LEU A 370 6.27 -17.26 -1.23
C LEU A 370 7.03 -15.95 -0.97
N GLY A 371 6.60 -14.84 -1.60
CA GLY A 371 7.19 -13.51 -1.41
C GLY A 371 8.51 -13.28 -2.13
N PHE A 372 9.01 -14.25 -2.91
CA PHE A 372 10.29 -14.18 -3.63
C PHE A 372 10.20 -13.49 -5.00
N PHE A 373 8.99 -13.26 -5.51
CA PHE A 373 8.73 -12.78 -6.87
C PHE A 373 7.99 -11.44 -6.85
N GLU A 374 8.34 -10.54 -7.77
CA GLU A 374 7.63 -9.28 -8.02
C GLU A 374 6.38 -9.51 -8.86
N ASP A 375 6.49 -10.42 -9.83
CA ASP A 375 5.46 -10.71 -10.80
C ASP A 375 5.51 -12.19 -11.21
N ILE A 376 4.34 -12.71 -11.55
CA ILE A 376 4.14 -14.07 -12.05
C ILE A 376 3.11 -13.99 -13.17
N THR A 377 3.56 -14.19 -14.40
CA THR A 377 2.70 -14.14 -15.58
C THR A 377 2.51 -15.56 -16.13
N PRO A 378 1.27 -16.08 -16.19
CA PRO A 378 0.98 -17.31 -16.89
C PRO A 378 0.92 -17.03 -18.40
N GLU A 379 1.67 -17.80 -19.17
CA GLU A 379 1.64 -17.79 -20.63
C GLU A 379 1.18 -19.17 -21.11
N THR A 380 0.12 -19.20 -21.92
CA THR A 380 -0.28 -20.40 -22.63
C THR A 380 0.48 -20.43 -23.95
N GLY A 381 1.19 -21.52 -24.24
CA GLY A 381 1.75 -21.75 -25.56
C GLY A 381 0.66 -21.85 -26.63
N THR A 382 1.08 -21.88 -27.90
CA THR A 382 0.18 -22.23 -29.00
C THR A 382 -0.33 -23.66 -28.81
N PRO A 383 -1.63 -23.91 -28.99
CA PRO A 383 -2.17 -25.26 -28.90
C PRO A 383 -1.55 -26.15 -29.97
N ASP A 384 -1.27 -27.40 -29.61
CA ASP A 384 -0.82 -28.43 -30.55
C ASP A 384 -1.98 -28.89 -31.45
N ASP A 385 -1.71 -29.83 -32.37
CA ASP A 385 -2.71 -30.37 -33.29
C ASP A 385 -3.91 -31.03 -32.58
N SER A 386 -3.73 -31.45 -31.32
CA SER A 386 -4.78 -32.04 -30.47
C SER A 386 -5.52 -30.99 -29.63
N GLY A 387 -5.12 -29.72 -29.67
CA GLY A 387 -5.67 -28.64 -28.86
C GLY A 387 -5.05 -28.51 -27.45
N ASN A 388 -4.04 -29.31 -27.12
CA ASN A 388 -3.36 -29.22 -25.83
C ASN A 388 -2.38 -28.06 -25.81
N ILE A 389 -2.14 -27.50 -24.64
CA ILE A 389 -1.25 -26.35 -24.46
C ILE A 389 -0.13 -26.63 -23.47
N ASP A 390 1.01 -26.01 -23.70
CA ASP A 390 2.02 -25.84 -22.65
C ASP A 390 1.66 -24.62 -21.79
N LEU A 391 1.76 -24.78 -20.48
CA LEU A 391 1.54 -23.71 -19.52
C LEU A 391 2.88 -23.26 -18.94
N VAL A 392 3.29 -22.04 -19.25
CA VAL A 392 4.54 -21.45 -18.79
C VAL A 392 4.24 -20.44 -17.69
N TYR A 393 4.75 -20.66 -16.50
CA TYR A 393 4.75 -19.68 -15.42
C TYR A 393 6.06 -18.89 -15.47
N ARG A 394 5.99 -17.67 -16.03
CA ARG A 394 7.13 -16.76 -16.06
C ARG A 394 7.17 -15.95 -14.78
N VAL A 395 8.19 -16.17 -13.97
CA VAL A 395 8.40 -15.46 -12.70
C VAL A 395 9.46 -14.38 -12.85
N LYS A 396 9.25 -13.25 -12.19
CA LYS A 396 10.25 -12.20 -12.03
C LYS A 396 10.70 -12.17 -10.57
N GLU A 397 11.92 -12.63 -10.30
CA GLU A 397 12.47 -12.64 -8.94
C GLU A 397 12.72 -11.22 -8.41
N LYS A 398 12.48 -11.01 -7.11
CA LYS A 398 12.81 -9.77 -6.42
C LYS A 398 14.32 -9.60 -6.29
N GLU A 399 14.78 -8.37 -6.48
CA GLU A 399 16.13 -8.00 -6.11
C GLU A 399 16.25 -7.91 -4.58
N GLY A 400 17.10 -8.76 -3.99
CA GLY A 400 17.38 -8.74 -2.55
C GLY A 400 16.20 -9.20 -1.68
N VAL A 401 15.90 -10.50 -1.68
CA VAL A 401 14.84 -11.11 -0.83
C VAL A 401 15.12 -11.03 0.68
N GLY A 402 16.34 -10.67 1.08
CA GLY A 402 16.66 -10.42 2.48
C GLY A 402 15.91 -9.21 3.01
N SER A 403 15.37 -9.32 4.21
CA SER A 403 14.58 -8.27 4.86
C SER A 403 15.19 -7.91 6.21
N VAL A 404 15.22 -6.61 6.50
CA VAL A 404 15.47 -6.08 7.85
C VAL A 404 14.14 -5.61 8.41
N GLY A 405 13.65 -6.30 9.43
CA GLY A 405 12.53 -5.87 10.24
C GLY A 405 13.02 -5.09 11.45
N ALA A 406 12.37 -4.01 11.81
CA ALA A 406 12.58 -3.34 13.08
C ALA A 406 11.25 -2.84 13.62
N GLY A 407 11.08 -2.87 14.92
CA GLY A 407 9.86 -2.41 15.56
C GLY A 407 10.03 -2.19 17.05
N MET A 408 8.98 -1.69 17.67
CA MET A 408 8.91 -1.48 19.11
C MET A 408 7.63 -2.12 19.64
N ALA A 409 7.71 -2.69 20.83
CA ALA A 409 6.58 -3.20 21.58
C ALA A 409 6.53 -2.53 22.95
N TYR A 410 5.34 -2.51 23.53
CA TYR A 410 5.14 -2.16 24.92
C TYR A 410 4.16 -3.14 25.53
N SER A 411 4.53 -3.76 26.64
CA SER A 411 3.60 -4.57 27.43
C SER A 411 3.70 -4.20 28.91
N ALA A 412 2.66 -4.54 29.67
CA ALA A 412 2.69 -4.33 31.12
C ALA A 412 3.84 -5.13 31.78
N GLN A 413 4.16 -6.30 31.22
CA GLN A 413 5.21 -7.20 31.67
C GLN A 413 6.62 -6.70 31.32
N ASP A 414 6.94 -6.59 30.02
CA ASP A 414 8.29 -6.32 29.51
C ASP A 414 8.58 -4.82 29.33
N LYS A 415 7.58 -3.95 29.52
CA LYS A 415 7.63 -2.50 29.25
C LYS A 415 8.02 -2.24 27.80
N LEU A 416 8.68 -1.12 27.52
CA LEU A 416 9.14 -0.77 26.18
C LEU A 416 10.29 -1.71 25.76
N THR A 417 10.07 -2.44 24.67
CA THR A 417 11.08 -3.25 23.99
C THR A 417 11.23 -2.78 22.55
N GLY A 418 12.46 -2.75 22.04
CA GLY A 418 12.76 -2.57 20.62
C GLY A 418 13.29 -3.87 20.06
N TYR A 419 13.00 -4.17 18.80
CA TYR A 419 13.60 -5.32 18.12
C TYR A 419 14.11 -4.98 16.74
N VAL A 420 15.12 -5.74 16.32
CA VAL A 420 15.65 -5.79 14.96
C VAL A 420 15.72 -7.26 14.56
N GLU A 421 15.14 -7.60 13.41
CA GLU A 421 15.19 -8.92 12.80
C GLU A 421 15.89 -8.82 11.44
N LEU A 422 16.94 -9.62 11.26
CA LEU A 422 17.57 -9.84 9.97
C LEU A 422 17.08 -11.19 9.47
N SER A 423 16.39 -11.24 8.34
CA SER A 423 15.78 -12.48 7.83
C SER A 423 16.09 -12.64 6.34
N HIS A 424 16.40 -13.86 5.93
CA HIS A 424 16.52 -14.25 4.54
C HIS A 424 15.60 -15.46 4.30
N PRO A 425 14.48 -15.30 3.57
CA PRO A 425 13.44 -16.33 3.50
C PRO A 425 13.68 -17.39 2.41
N ASN A 426 14.71 -17.22 1.57
CA ASN A 426 15.02 -18.13 0.46
C ASN A 426 16.52 -18.44 0.35
N VAL A 427 17.13 -18.87 1.45
CA VAL A 427 18.58 -19.10 1.53
C VAL A 427 19.02 -20.11 0.46
N PHE A 428 20.03 -19.73 -0.35
CA PHE A 428 20.53 -20.49 -1.50
C PHE A 428 19.44 -20.96 -2.49
N GLY A 429 18.32 -20.24 -2.57
CA GLY A 429 17.23 -20.58 -3.47
C GLY A 429 16.40 -21.80 -3.05
N ARG A 430 16.50 -22.25 -1.79
CA ARG A 430 15.87 -23.50 -1.30
C ARG A 430 14.49 -23.31 -0.67
N GLY A 431 13.98 -22.08 -0.58
CA GLY A 431 12.76 -21.76 0.17
C GLY A 431 12.92 -21.99 1.68
N GLN A 432 14.16 -21.94 2.16
CA GLN A 432 14.54 -22.06 3.57
C GLN A 432 14.75 -20.68 4.15
N ARG A 433 14.25 -20.44 5.36
CA ARG A 433 14.42 -19.18 6.08
C ARG A 433 15.54 -19.30 7.10
N ILE A 434 16.44 -18.34 7.11
CA ILE A 434 17.32 -18.08 8.25
C ILE A 434 16.97 -16.69 8.77
N TYR A 435 16.92 -16.54 10.09
CA TYR A 435 16.73 -15.24 10.70
C TYR A 435 17.51 -15.10 12.00
N THR A 436 17.88 -13.87 12.31
CA THR A 436 18.43 -13.47 13.60
C THR A 436 17.56 -12.35 14.14
N LYS A 437 17.00 -12.52 15.33
CA LYS A 437 16.17 -11.53 16.01
C LYS A 437 16.88 -11.06 17.29
N PHE A 438 17.06 -9.75 17.40
CA PHE A 438 17.52 -9.06 18.60
C PHE A 438 16.35 -8.27 19.16
N GLU A 439 16.02 -8.48 20.43
CA GLU A 439 14.95 -7.78 21.12
C GLU A 439 15.47 -7.30 22.48
N ILE A 440 15.49 -5.98 22.67
CA ILE A 440 16.16 -5.32 23.79
C ILE A 440 15.20 -4.29 24.40
N GLY A 441 15.05 -4.33 25.72
CA GLY A 441 14.28 -3.38 26.51
C GLY A 441 14.72 -3.38 27.96
N GLY A 442 14.05 -2.56 28.79
CA GLY A 442 14.41 -2.40 30.20
C GLY A 442 14.24 -3.67 31.04
N ARG A 443 13.40 -4.62 30.61
CA ARG A 443 13.13 -5.89 31.30
C ARG A 443 13.41 -7.15 30.48
N LEU A 444 13.68 -7.03 29.18
CA LEU A 444 13.88 -8.16 28.30
C LEU A 444 15.10 -7.93 27.42
N THR A 445 16.00 -8.88 27.38
CA THR A 445 17.02 -9.01 26.35
C THR A 445 16.89 -10.40 25.75
N ASN A 446 16.57 -10.48 24.46
CA ASN A 446 16.39 -11.71 23.74
C ASN A 446 17.21 -11.67 22.45
N VAL A 447 18.01 -12.71 22.23
CA VAL A 447 18.79 -12.91 21.01
C VAL A 447 18.49 -14.31 20.51
N GLN A 448 17.94 -14.40 19.30
CA GLN A 448 17.52 -15.66 18.70
C GLN A 448 18.10 -15.78 17.30
N PHE A 449 18.63 -16.95 16.98
CA PHE A 449 18.95 -17.37 15.63
C PHE A 449 18.08 -18.57 15.29
N GLY A 450 17.41 -18.51 14.13
CA GLY A 450 16.50 -19.57 13.71
C GLY A 450 16.68 -19.96 12.25
N PHE A 451 16.46 -21.23 11.98
CA PHE A 451 16.37 -21.83 10.65
C PHE A 451 14.99 -22.46 10.47
N THR A 452 14.41 -22.39 9.28
CA THR A 452 13.13 -23.02 8.96
C THR A 452 13.12 -23.59 7.54
N GLU A 453 12.75 -24.87 7.42
CA GLU A 453 12.38 -25.54 6.18
C GLU A 453 10.86 -25.73 6.15
N HIS A 454 10.18 -25.11 5.19
CA HIS A 454 8.71 -25.15 5.11
C HIS A 454 8.16 -26.45 4.50
N TRP A 455 9.00 -27.21 3.79
CA TRP A 455 8.60 -28.47 3.16
C TRP A 455 9.61 -29.59 3.41
N LEU A 456 9.70 -30.03 4.67
CA LEU A 456 10.57 -31.13 5.05
C LEU A 456 10.16 -32.41 4.30
N PHE A 457 11.15 -33.07 3.68
CA PHE A 457 10.94 -34.27 2.85
C PHE A 457 9.89 -34.10 1.75
N ASP A 458 9.74 -32.88 1.19
CA ASP A 458 8.76 -32.56 0.15
C ASP A 458 7.29 -32.72 0.58
N THR A 459 7.04 -32.80 1.87
CA THR A 459 5.70 -32.77 2.45
C THR A 459 5.39 -31.36 2.95
N ARG A 460 4.11 -31.03 3.19
CA ARG A 460 3.69 -29.74 3.80
C ARG A 460 4.06 -29.62 5.29
N THR A 461 5.09 -30.34 5.72
CA THR A 461 5.65 -30.36 7.06
C THR A 461 6.68 -29.25 7.18
N THR A 462 6.43 -28.32 8.09
CA THR A 462 7.43 -27.31 8.46
C THR A 462 8.34 -27.89 9.53
N ALA A 463 9.65 -27.72 9.39
CA ALA A 463 10.64 -28.02 10.41
C ALA A 463 11.51 -26.79 10.69
N GLY A 464 11.71 -26.47 11.95
CA GLY A 464 12.50 -25.32 12.39
C GLY A 464 13.50 -25.73 13.46
N PHE A 465 14.59 -24.98 13.55
CA PHE A 465 15.55 -25.10 14.62
C PHE A 465 15.96 -23.71 15.07
N ASP A 466 15.82 -23.46 16.36
CA ASP A 466 16.09 -22.18 17.00
C ASP A 466 17.12 -22.36 18.10
N ILE A 467 18.05 -21.42 18.21
CA ILE A 467 18.91 -21.24 19.38
C ILE A 467 18.66 -19.84 19.92
N TYR A 468 18.58 -19.72 21.24
CA TYR A 468 18.22 -18.45 21.86
C TYR A 468 18.94 -18.23 23.19
N TYR A 469 19.13 -16.95 23.48
CA TYR A 469 19.52 -16.41 24.77
C TYR A 469 18.44 -15.43 25.20
N THR A 470 17.82 -15.65 26.36
CA THR A 470 16.83 -14.75 26.92
C THR A 470 17.22 -14.39 28.34
N ASN A 471 17.30 -13.09 28.64
CA ASN A 471 17.52 -12.56 29.97
C ASN A 471 16.34 -11.63 30.29
N ARG A 472 15.48 -12.05 31.23
CA ARG A 472 14.25 -11.35 31.58
C ARG A 472 14.23 -11.00 33.06
N LEU A 473 13.98 -9.73 33.37
CA LEU A 473 13.79 -9.24 34.73
C LEU A 473 12.33 -9.42 35.14
N TRP A 474 12.12 -10.22 36.18
CA TRP A 474 10.85 -10.38 36.89
C TRP A 474 10.83 -9.52 38.15
N ASP A 475 9.69 -9.48 38.84
CA ASP A 475 9.49 -8.60 40.00
C ASP A 475 10.52 -8.84 41.13
N PHE A 476 10.97 -10.08 41.32
CA PHE A 476 11.90 -10.45 42.40
C PHE A 476 13.22 -11.06 41.94
N TYR A 477 13.44 -11.29 40.63
CA TYR A 477 14.61 -12.01 40.13
C TYR A 477 14.83 -11.78 38.64
N THR A 478 16.05 -11.99 38.18
CA THR A 478 16.37 -12.09 36.76
C THR A 478 16.40 -13.57 36.35
N LYS A 479 15.66 -13.94 35.31
CA LYS A 479 15.72 -15.28 34.70
C LYS A 479 16.57 -15.22 33.44
N ARG A 480 17.61 -16.05 33.38
CA ARG A 480 18.44 -16.25 32.20
C ARG A 480 18.24 -17.64 31.64
N ASP A 481 17.82 -17.72 30.39
CA ASP A 481 17.63 -18.95 29.64
C ASP A 481 18.59 -18.97 28.44
N ILE A 482 19.28 -20.09 28.27
CA ILE A 482 20.05 -20.40 27.06
C ILE A 482 19.53 -21.73 26.56
N GLY A 483 18.97 -21.75 25.36
CA GLY A 483 18.29 -22.95 24.89
C GLY A 483 18.31 -23.13 23.39
N SER A 484 17.80 -24.28 23.00
CA SER A 484 17.50 -24.62 21.62
C SER A 484 16.12 -25.26 21.53
N ALA A 485 15.45 -25.08 20.39
CA ALA A 485 14.15 -25.65 20.12
C ALA A 485 14.11 -26.23 18.70
N ALA A 486 13.74 -27.51 18.59
CA ALA A 486 13.40 -28.14 17.32
C ALA A 486 11.88 -28.12 17.17
N ASN A 487 11.39 -27.44 16.14
CA ASN A 487 9.98 -27.18 15.90
C ASN A 487 9.50 -27.96 14.68
N PHE A 488 8.37 -28.66 14.79
CA PHE A 488 7.75 -29.38 13.69
C PHE A 488 6.27 -29.00 13.62
N SER A 489 5.77 -28.69 12.43
CA SER A 489 4.36 -28.34 12.21
C SER A 489 3.79 -29.08 11.02
N PHE A 490 2.82 -29.95 11.31
CA PHE A 490 2.20 -30.86 10.36
C PHE A 490 0.78 -30.38 10.03
N PRO A 491 0.32 -30.52 8.76
CA PRO A 491 -1.09 -30.38 8.47
C PRO A 491 -1.88 -31.44 9.23
N PHE A 492 -3.01 -31.05 9.80
CA PHE A 492 -3.93 -31.97 10.46
C PHE A 492 -5.08 -32.33 9.51
N PHE A 493 -5.84 -33.39 9.81
CA PHE A 493 -6.93 -33.84 8.93
C PHE A 493 -8.12 -32.87 8.87
N LEU A 494 -8.22 -31.95 9.83
CA LEU A 494 -9.20 -30.88 9.84
C LEU A 494 -8.66 -29.64 9.10
N ASP A 495 -9.52 -28.99 8.32
CA ASP A 495 -9.18 -27.73 7.67
C ASP A 495 -8.71 -26.67 8.68
N TYR A 496 -7.79 -25.81 8.23
CA TYR A 496 -7.18 -24.73 9.02
C TYR A 496 -6.50 -25.19 10.32
N THR A 497 -6.23 -26.49 10.45
CA THR A 497 -5.71 -27.08 11.68
C THR A 497 -4.30 -27.61 11.45
N ARG A 498 -3.40 -27.35 12.39
CA ARG A 498 -2.03 -27.89 12.41
C ARG A 498 -1.74 -28.56 13.74
N PHE A 499 -1.01 -29.66 13.67
CA PHE A 499 -0.36 -30.27 14.82
C PHE A 499 1.06 -29.74 14.91
N ASN A 500 1.45 -29.23 16.07
CA ASN A 500 2.75 -28.67 16.36
C ASN A 500 3.46 -29.56 17.38
N TYR A 501 4.74 -29.84 17.17
CA TYR A 501 5.59 -30.51 18.12
C TYR A 501 6.87 -29.72 18.28
N THR A 502 7.20 -29.33 19.51
CA THR A 502 8.43 -28.63 19.84
C THR A 502 9.21 -29.41 20.89
N PHE A 503 10.43 -29.79 20.56
CA PHE A 503 11.39 -30.30 21.54
C PHE A 503 12.31 -29.16 21.96
N ARG A 504 12.31 -28.81 23.25
CA ARG A 504 13.11 -27.71 23.82
C ARG A 504 14.13 -28.25 24.80
N ALA A 505 15.39 -27.88 24.60
CA ALA A 505 16.49 -28.14 25.52
C ALA A 505 17.01 -26.80 26.04
N GLU A 506 16.85 -26.53 27.33
CA GLU A 506 17.03 -25.21 27.92
C GLU A 506 17.81 -25.28 29.23
N ARG A 507 18.81 -24.41 29.37
CA ARG A 507 19.55 -24.18 30.61
C ARG A 507 19.05 -22.88 31.23
N THR A 508 18.37 -23.00 32.37
CA THR A 508 17.81 -21.87 33.12
C THR A 508 18.67 -21.56 34.34
N GLN A 509 18.93 -20.28 34.57
CA GLN A 509 19.60 -19.76 35.76
C GLN A 509 18.81 -18.58 36.33
N ILE A 510 18.63 -18.57 37.65
CA ILE A 510 18.05 -17.45 38.39
C ILE A 510 19.16 -16.58 38.97
N LEU A 511 19.06 -15.28 38.76
CA LEU A 511 20.02 -14.25 39.15
C LEU A 511 19.29 -13.11 39.88
N ASP A 512 20.05 -12.22 40.51
CA ASP A 512 19.55 -10.95 41.09
C ASP A 512 18.30 -11.10 41.96
N ILE A 513 18.25 -12.12 42.83
CA ILE A 513 17.11 -12.33 43.73
C ILE A 513 17.01 -11.16 44.71
N ALA A 514 15.86 -10.47 44.72
CA ALA A 514 15.58 -9.33 45.58
C ALA A 514 15.68 -9.71 47.07
N LYS A 515 16.13 -8.77 47.91
CA LYS A 515 16.28 -9.01 49.35
C LYS A 515 14.94 -9.26 50.04
N GLU A 516 13.87 -8.66 49.53
CA GLU A 516 12.53 -8.85 50.08
C GLU A 516 11.90 -10.20 49.70
N TYR A 517 12.52 -10.98 48.80
CA TYR A 517 12.00 -12.29 48.42
C TYR A 517 12.00 -13.27 49.60
N LYS A 518 10.80 -13.69 49.99
CA LYS A 518 10.59 -14.77 50.95
C LYS A 518 10.25 -16.05 50.20
N PRO A 519 10.92 -17.17 50.49
CA PRO A 519 10.56 -18.44 49.89
C PRO A 519 9.15 -18.82 50.33
N THR A 520 8.36 -19.31 49.38
CA THR A 520 6.99 -19.76 49.57
C THR A 520 6.96 -21.25 49.92
N SER A 521 5.89 -21.77 50.52
CA SER A 521 5.80 -23.21 50.79
C SER A 521 5.84 -23.97 49.47
N GLY A 522 6.92 -24.71 49.26
CA GLY A 522 7.08 -25.57 48.10
C GLY A 522 7.73 -24.94 46.87
N TYR A 523 8.48 -23.84 46.96
CA TYR A 523 9.57 -23.53 46.00
C TYR A 523 10.51 -22.44 46.53
N ASP A 524 11.83 -22.64 46.40
CA ASP A 524 12.82 -21.59 46.65
C ASP A 524 13.62 -21.29 45.38
N LEU A 525 13.48 -20.07 44.85
CA LEU A 525 14.26 -19.54 43.72
C LEU A 525 15.77 -19.68 43.91
N ARG A 526 16.27 -19.69 45.16
CA ARG A 526 17.70 -19.88 45.46
C ARG A 526 18.22 -21.22 44.98
N LYS A 527 17.37 -22.26 44.89
CA LYS A 527 17.72 -23.59 44.34
C LYS A 527 18.14 -23.53 42.87
N ASP A 528 17.68 -22.53 42.12
CA ASP A 528 17.94 -22.37 40.69
C ASP A 528 19.01 -21.29 40.38
N THR A 529 19.70 -20.78 41.40
CA THR A 529 20.89 -19.94 41.20
C THR A 529 22.03 -20.73 40.56
N ILE A 530 22.09 -22.03 40.86
CA ILE A 530 22.85 -23.02 40.11
C ILE A 530 22.03 -23.36 38.85
N PRO A 531 22.61 -23.21 37.64
CA PRO A 531 21.90 -23.46 36.40
C PRO A 531 21.36 -24.88 36.30
N ARG A 532 20.10 -25.02 35.88
CA ARG A 532 19.40 -26.29 35.70
C ARG A 532 19.00 -26.50 34.25
N TRP A 533 18.96 -27.76 33.85
CA TRP A 533 18.55 -28.14 32.51
C TRP A 533 17.12 -28.65 32.49
N THR A 534 16.37 -28.23 31.48
CA THR A 534 15.03 -28.70 31.15
C THR A 534 15.04 -29.29 29.75
N LEU A 535 14.55 -30.52 29.62
CA LEU A 535 14.14 -31.10 28.33
C LEU A 535 12.61 -31.13 28.32
N ALA A 536 12.00 -30.32 27.47
CA ALA A 536 10.55 -30.18 27.38
C ALA A 536 10.04 -30.63 26.01
N ASN A 537 9.01 -31.46 26.01
CA ASN A 537 8.25 -31.85 24.83
C ASN A 537 6.93 -31.08 24.84
N ASN A 538 6.73 -30.19 23.87
CA ASN A 538 5.49 -29.45 23.70
C ASN A 538 4.71 -30.00 22.51
N TYR A 539 3.49 -30.47 22.76
CA TYR A 539 2.54 -30.92 21.75
C TYR A 539 1.39 -29.93 21.66
N GLY A 540 1.13 -29.42 20.46
CA GLY A 540 0.12 -28.41 20.21
C GLY A 540 -0.84 -28.81 19.10
N ILE A 541 -2.12 -28.49 19.24
CA ILE A 541 -3.09 -28.50 18.14
C ILE A 541 -3.65 -27.09 18.04
N THR A 542 -3.52 -26.47 16.86
CA THR A 542 -4.00 -25.11 16.62
C THR A 542 -4.90 -25.10 15.40
N ARG A 543 -6.09 -24.51 15.54
CA ARG A 543 -7.04 -24.25 14.45
C ARG A 543 -7.33 -22.76 14.36
N ASP A 544 -7.03 -22.15 13.22
CA ASP A 544 -7.21 -20.71 13.01
C ASP A 544 -8.03 -20.41 11.76
N THR A 545 -9.28 -20.00 11.96
CA THR A 545 -10.22 -19.64 10.88
C THR A 545 -10.55 -18.16 10.88
N ARG A 546 -9.73 -17.32 11.53
CA ARG A 546 -9.95 -15.87 11.59
C ARG A 546 -9.84 -15.27 10.18
N ASP A 547 -10.74 -14.34 9.88
CA ASP A 547 -10.74 -13.60 8.61
C ASP A 547 -9.51 -12.71 8.44
N PHE A 548 -9.02 -12.13 9.53
CA PHE A 548 -7.83 -11.30 9.56
C PHE A 548 -7.12 -11.45 10.91
N ILE A 549 -5.82 -11.79 10.93
CA ILE A 549 -5.11 -12.21 12.14
C ILE A 549 -5.02 -11.11 13.21
N PHE A 550 -4.79 -9.84 12.81
CA PHE A 550 -4.49 -8.74 13.73
C PHE A 550 -5.72 -8.03 14.29
N ASN A 551 -6.75 -7.86 13.47
CA ASN A 551 -8.01 -7.24 13.87
C ASN A 551 -9.22 -8.03 13.31
N PRO A 552 -9.44 -9.28 13.77
CA PRO A 552 -10.45 -10.15 13.20
C PRO A 552 -11.86 -9.59 13.39
N SER A 553 -12.74 -9.86 12.43
CA SER A 553 -14.18 -9.54 12.52
C SER A 553 -15.03 -10.80 12.60
N SER A 554 -14.50 -11.93 12.13
CA SER A 554 -15.19 -13.21 12.09
C SER A 554 -14.21 -14.38 12.20
N GLY A 555 -14.72 -15.54 12.62
CA GLY A 555 -13.93 -16.77 12.75
C GLY A 555 -13.48 -17.06 14.17
N SER A 556 -12.58 -18.03 14.31
CA SER A 556 -12.13 -18.53 15.61
C SER A 556 -10.67 -18.93 15.60
N TYR A 557 -10.00 -18.78 16.74
CA TYR A 557 -8.67 -19.32 17.02
C TYR A 557 -8.79 -20.27 18.20
N ILE A 558 -8.42 -21.53 18.03
CA ILE A 558 -8.43 -22.56 19.07
C ILE A 558 -7.02 -23.12 19.18
N SER A 559 -6.49 -23.19 20.39
CA SER A 559 -5.16 -23.71 20.70
C SER A 559 -5.24 -24.62 21.91
N LEU A 560 -4.74 -25.84 21.76
CA LEU A 560 -4.49 -26.80 22.82
C LEU A 560 -3.00 -27.06 22.89
N GLN A 561 -2.35 -26.89 24.04
CA GLN A 561 -0.93 -27.17 24.21
C GLN A 561 -0.67 -28.02 25.45
N SER A 562 0.28 -28.93 25.34
CA SER A 562 0.76 -29.78 26.42
C SER A 562 2.28 -29.80 26.41
N GLU A 563 2.89 -29.16 27.40
CA GLU A 563 4.32 -29.12 27.61
C GLU A 563 4.71 -30.04 28.77
N ILE A 564 5.51 -31.05 28.48
CA ILE A 564 5.92 -32.09 29.41
C ILE A 564 7.43 -32.04 29.56
N ALA A 565 7.90 -31.78 30.79
CA ALA A 565 9.29 -31.88 31.17
C ALA A 565 9.44 -32.95 32.26
N LYS A 566 10.37 -33.87 32.06
CA LYS A 566 10.68 -34.94 33.01
C LYS A 566 12.18 -35.02 33.27
N PRO A 567 12.61 -35.37 34.49
CA PRO A 567 14.01 -35.59 34.78
C PRO A 567 14.56 -36.68 33.85
N TRP A 568 15.62 -36.36 33.10
CA TRP A 568 16.27 -37.29 32.19
C TRP A 568 17.72 -36.88 31.92
N ILE A 569 18.65 -37.83 32.10
CA ILE A 569 20.10 -37.64 31.95
C ILE A 569 20.61 -36.46 32.80
N PHE A 570 20.80 -35.28 32.19
CA PHE A 570 21.30 -34.06 32.81
C PHE A 570 20.20 -33.06 33.15
N ALA A 571 18.97 -33.26 32.64
CA ALA A 571 17.83 -32.44 32.94
C ALA A 571 17.15 -32.90 34.23
N ASN A 572 16.82 -31.95 35.08
CA ASN A 572 16.42 -32.21 36.46
C ASN A 572 15.17 -31.41 36.87
N ILE A 573 14.40 -30.89 35.92
CA ILE A 573 13.15 -30.16 36.17
C ILE A 573 11.96 -31.05 35.74
N ASP A 574 10.98 -31.21 36.63
CA ASP A 574 9.73 -31.95 36.40
C ASP A 574 8.54 -30.99 36.36
N TYR A 575 7.76 -31.01 35.28
CA TYR A 575 6.40 -30.48 35.27
C TYR A 575 5.61 -31.02 34.06
N ASN A 576 4.28 -30.96 34.15
CA ASN A 576 3.36 -31.06 33.03
C ASN A 576 2.51 -29.79 33.03
N LEU A 577 2.58 -29.02 31.95
CA LEU A 577 1.82 -27.80 31.73
C LEU A 577 0.83 -28.05 30.58
N PHE A 578 -0.45 -27.83 30.84
CA PHE A 578 -1.51 -27.94 29.85
C PHE A 578 -2.22 -26.61 29.74
N THR A 579 -2.40 -26.10 28.52
CA THR A 579 -3.14 -24.87 28.27
C THR A 579 -4.16 -25.08 27.14
N PHE A 580 -5.33 -24.49 27.33
CA PHE A 580 -6.38 -24.42 26.34
C PHE A 580 -6.79 -22.98 26.16
N GLU A 581 -6.86 -22.53 24.92
CA GLU A 581 -7.33 -21.19 24.57
C GLU A 581 -8.27 -21.25 23.39
N THR A 582 -9.37 -20.51 23.47
CA THR A 582 -10.24 -20.22 22.33
C THR A 582 -10.56 -18.73 22.27
N ARG A 583 -10.53 -18.17 21.07
CA ARG A 583 -10.99 -16.82 20.74
C ARG A 583 -11.99 -16.92 19.61
N SER A 584 -13.21 -16.44 19.80
CA SER A 584 -14.25 -16.44 18.77
C SER A 584 -14.70 -15.02 18.49
N TYR A 585 -14.91 -14.72 17.20
CA TYR A 585 -15.28 -13.41 16.70
C TYR A 585 -16.59 -13.52 15.94
N PHE A 586 -17.60 -12.77 16.40
CA PHE A 586 -18.95 -12.79 15.86
C PHE A 586 -19.28 -11.41 15.29
N PRO A 587 -19.42 -11.26 13.96
CA PRO A 587 -19.96 -10.03 13.40
C PRO A 587 -21.46 -9.98 13.74
N ILE A 588 -21.90 -8.91 14.42
CA ILE A 588 -23.30 -8.79 14.87
C ILE A 588 -24.10 -7.99 13.84
N TYR A 589 -24.17 -6.68 14.03
CA TYR A 589 -24.90 -5.75 13.17
C TYR A 589 -24.02 -4.55 12.88
N TRP A 590 -24.12 -4.04 11.66
CA TRP A 590 -23.35 -2.89 11.20
C TRP A 590 -21.84 -3.10 11.34
N LYS A 591 -21.18 -2.33 12.20
CA LYS A 591 -19.73 -2.36 12.44
C LYS A 591 -19.36 -3.01 13.78
N PHE A 592 -20.32 -3.66 14.44
CA PHE A 592 -20.12 -4.30 15.73
C PHE A 592 -19.60 -5.73 15.59
N VAL A 593 -18.57 -6.05 16.37
CA VAL A 593 -17.99 -7.40 16.49
C VAL A 593 -17.90 -7.76 17.96
N LEU A 594 -18.48 -8.89 18.34
CA LEU A 594 -18.27 -9.47 19.67
C LEU A 594 -17.09 -10.44 19.61
N MET A 595 -16.11 -10.25 20.49
CA MET A 595 -15.02 -11.18 20.71
C MET A 595 -15.17 -11.84 22.08
N THR A 596 -15.10 -13.17 22.10
CA THR A 596 -15.09 -13.96 23.33
C THR A 596 -13.78 -14.74 23.41
N ARG A 597 -13.04 -14.59 24.49
CA ARG A 597 -11.84 -15.37 24.79
C ARG A 597 -12.07 -16.22 26.02
N PHE A 598 -11.70 -17.49 25.94
CA PHE A 598 -11.60 -18.37 27.10
C PHE A 598 -10.20 -18.95 27.13
N ARG A 599 -9.57 -18.93 28.29
CA ARG A 599 -8.24 -19.51 28.53
C ARG A 599 -8.25 -20.27 29.83
N MET A 600 -7.70 -21.48 29.79
CA MET A 600 -7.56 -22.37 30.93
C MET A 600 -6.15 -22.93 30.93
N GLY A 601 -5.59 -23.09 32.12
CA GLY A 601 -4.26 -23.68 32.26
C GLY A 601 -4.15 -24.47 33.55
N ILE A 602 -3.42 -25.58 33.49
CA ILE A 602 -3.07 -26.41 34.65
C ILE A 602 -1.59 -26.77 34.54
N VAL A 603 -0.86 -26.61 35.62
CA VAL A 603 0.52 -27.08 35.77
C VAL A 603 0.61 -28.01 36.97
N THR A 604 1.29 -29.15 36.79
CA THR A 604 1.52 -30.16 37.81
C THR A 604 2.98 -30.55 37.81
N SER A 605 3.49 -31.03 38.94
CA SER A 605 4.82 -31.63 39.05
C SER A 605 4.73 -32.80 40.02
N LYS A 606 5.60 -33.80 39.87
CA LYS A 606 5.81 -34.81 40.93
C LYS A 606 6.46 -34.18 42.16
N ASP A 607 7.36 -33.24 41.93
CA ASP A 607 8.04 -32.46 42.95
C ASP A 607 7.31 -31.12 43.11
N GLU A 608 8.07 -30.03 43.14
CA GLU A 608 7.56 -28.67 43.22
C GLU A 608 7.46 -28.04 41.82
N VAL A 609 6.33 -27.40 41.51
CA VAL A 609 6.20 -26.62 40.26
C VAL A 609 7.12 -25.39 40.33
N PRO A 610 8.06 -25.22 39.37
CA PRO A 610 8.94 -24.06 39.35
C PRO A 610 8.19 -22.74 39.36
N TYR A 611 8.68 -21.77 40.15
CA TYR A 611 8.01 -20.47 40.32
C TYR A 611 7.74 -19.76 38.97
N TYR A 612 8.68 -19.82 38.03
CA TYR A 612 8.56 -19.24 36.68
C TYR A 612 7.65 -20.03 35.73
N LYS A 613 7.08 -21.16 36.14
CA LYS A 613 6.08 -21.97 35.40
C LYS A 613 4.66 -21.83 35.95
N ARG A 614 4.48 -21.18 37.11
CA ARG A 614 3.17 -20.91 37.70
C ARG A 614 2.44 -19.80 36.94
N PHE A 615 1.12 -19.79 37.03
CA PHE A 615 0.27 -18.81 36.38
C PHE A 615 0.04 -17.57 37.24
N TYR A 616 -0.09 -16.42 36.58
CA TYR A 616 -0.33 -15.13 37.23
C TYR A 616 -1.30 -14.32 36.39
N ALA A 617 -2.49 -14.04 36.91
CA ALA A 617 -3.51 -13.29 36.19
C ALA A 617 -3.42 -11.77 36.43
N GLY A 618 -4.05 -11.00 35.55
CA GLY A 618 -4.12 -9.53 35.63
C GLY A 618 -3.35 -8.82 34.51
N GLY A 619 -3.65 -7.55 34.28
CA GLY A 619 -3.04 -6.76 33.20
C GLY A 619 -3.61 -7.07 31.81
N THR A 620 -2.80 -6.84 30.78
CA THR A 620 -3.15 -7.05 29.35
C THR A 620 -2.36 -8.17 28.67
N GLY A 621 -1.54 -8.90 29.43
CA GLY A 621 -0.73 -10.01 28.91
C GLY A 621 -1.56 -11.23 28.50
N GLU A 622 -0.87 -12.34 28.27
CA GLU A 622 -1.49 -13.62 27.93
C GLU A 622 -2.55 -14.02 28.97
N ASP A 623 -2.26 -13.78 30.24
CA ASP A 623 -3.13 -14.07 31.38
C ASP A 623 -3.91 -12.82 31.87
N GLY A 624 -4.23 -11.91 30.95
CA GLY A 624 -4.79 -10.60 31.25
C GLY A 624 -6.24 -10.58 31.76
N VAL A 625 -6.44 -9.86 32.88
CA VAL A 625 -7.74 -9.41 33.38
C VAL A 625 -7.62 -7.90 33.61
N ARG A 626 -8.18 -7.09 32.71
CA ARG A 626 -8.03 -5.63 32.75
C ARG A 626 -8.79 -5.04 33.93
N GLY A 627 -8.28 -3.93 34.46
CA GLY A 627 -8.72 -3.35 35.75
C GLY A 627 -7.86 -3.77 36.95
N TYR A 628 -6.98 -4.76 36.76
CA TYR A 628 -5.98 -5.22 37.71
C TYR A 628 -4.59 -5.05 37.11
N SER A 629 -3.59 -4.68 37.92
CA SER A 629 -2.20 -4.60 37.47
C SER A 629 -1.70 -5.98 37.04
N ASP A 630 -0.67 -6.01 36.19
CA ASP A 630 -0.07 -7.24 35.68
C ASP A 630 0.32 -8.19 36.83
N ARG A 631 0.02 -9.48 36.66
CA ARG A 631 0.34 -10.55 37.64
C ARG A 631 -0.19 -10.32 39.05
N SER A 632 -1.21 -9.46 39.22
CA SER A 632 -1.75 -9.12 40.54
C SER A 632 -2.80 -10.07 41.10
N LEU A 633 -3.43 -10.84 40.23
CA LEU A 633 -4.37 -11.88 40.59
C LEU A 633 -3.59 -13.20 40.71
N SER A 634 -3.19 -13.51 41.93
CA SER A 634 -2.38 -14.67 42.29
C SER A 634 -2.79 -15.16 43.68
N PRO A 635 -2.70 -16.48 43.94
CA PRO A 635 -2.71 -16.99 45.30
C PRO A 635 -1.65 -16.28 46.16
N MET A 636 -1.98 -16.10 47.43
CA MET A 636 -1.12 -15.43 48.41
C MET A 636 -0.79 -16.37 49.56
N GLU A 637 0.44 -16.28 50.05
CA GLU A 637 0.93 -16.99 51.23
C GLU A 637 1.85 -16.04 52.00
N ASP A 638 1.61 -15.84 53.31
CA ASP A 638 2.36 -14.90 54.16
C ASP A 638 2.51 -13.47 53.59
N GLY A 639 1.50 -13.03 52.84
CA GLY A 639 1.47 -11.72 52.18
C GLY A 639 2.20 -11.65 50.83
N GLU A 640 2.81 -12.74 50.37
CA GLU A 640 3.55 -12.81 49.11
C GLU A 640 2.75 -13.51 48.01
N ARG A 641 2.95 -13.09 46.75
CA ARG A 641 2.30 -13.71 45.58
C ARG A 641 3.07 -14.96 45.14
N ILE A 642 2.42 -16.11 45.24
CA ILE A 642 3.09 -17.40 45.02
C ILE A 642 2.86 -18.00 43.63
N GLY A 643 1.95 -17.42 42.83
CA GLY A 643 1.53 -17.97 41.54
C GLY A 643 0.60 -19.18 41.68
N GLY A 644 -0.29 -19.39 40.71
CA GLY A 644 -1.23 -20.49 40.70
C GLY A 644 -0.76 -21.71 39.89
N ASN A 645 -1.17 -22.91 40.31
CA ASN A 645 -1.02 -24.12 39.51
C ASN A 645 -2.20 -24.34 38.55
N ALA A 646 -3.26 -23.54 38.66
CA ALA A 646 -4.33 -23.49 37.70
C ALA A 646 -4.75 -22.05 37.41
N ILE A 647 -5.30 -21.80 36.22
CA ILE A 647 -5.80 -20.49 35.82
C ILE A 647 -7.05 -20.64 34.96
N PHE A 648 -7.95 -19.66 35.09
CA PHE A 648 -9.09 -19.50 34.22
C PHE A 648 -9.31 -18.02 33.91
N ILE A 649 -9.52 -17.72 32.63
CA ILE A 649 -9.79 -16.38 32.14
C ILE A 649 -10.90 -16.43 31.10
N ASN A 650 -11.83 -15.48 31.22
CA ASN A 650 -12.80 -15.13 30.21
C ASN A 650 -12.70 -13.63 29.89
N ASN A 651 -12.52 -13.29 28.62
CA ASN A 651 -12.57 -11.89 28.17
C ASN A 651 -13.72 -11.75 27.16
N LEU A 652 -14.58 -10.77 27.36
CA LEU A 652 -15.63 -10.36 26.44
C LEU A 652 -15.31 -8.96 25.94
N GLU A 653 -15.28 -8.76 24.62
CA GLU A 653 -15.09 -7.44 24.01
C GLU A 653 -16.18 -7.17 22.97
N LEU A 654 -16.88 -6.05 23.09
CA LEU A 654 -17.74 -5.52 22.05
C LEU A 654 -17.01 -4.39 21.31
N LYS A 655 -16.64 -4.64 20.05
CA LYS A 655 -15.86 -3.72 19.22
C LYS A 655 -16.76 -3.00 18.23
N LEU A 656 -16.61 -1.68 18.12
CA LEU A 656 -17.11 -0.85 17.02
C LEU A 656 -15.97 -0.57 16.04
N LYS A 657 -15.92 -1.30 14.92
CA LYS A 657 -14.86 -1.18 13.90
C LYS A 657 -15.17 -0.04 12.93
N LEU A 658 -14.67 1.16 13.23
CA LEU A 658 -14.91 2.35 12.40
C LEU A 658 -14.16 2.26 11.05
N SER A 659 -12.96 1.67 11.06
CA SER A 659 -12.18 1.26 9.89
C SER A 659 -11.46 -0.08 10.17
N GLN A 660 -10.69 -0.60 9.20
CA GLN A 660 -9.85 -1.77 9.46
C GLN A 660 -8.77 -1.50 10.51
N SER A 661 -8.25 -0.27 10.52
CA SER A 661 -7.13 0.13 11.40
C SER A 661 -7.56 0.84 12.68
N PHE A 662 -8.86 1.07 12.91
CA PHE A 662 -9.34 1.78 14.09
C PHE A 662 -10.63 1.16 14.65
N ALA A 663 -10.60 0.79 15.93
CA ALA A 663 -11.76 0.31 16.66
C ALA A 663 -11.83 0.91 18.06
N ILE A 664 -13.06 1.18 18.50
CA ILE A 664 -13.38 1.48 19.90
C ILE A 664 -14.02 0.23 20.48
N LEU A 665 -13.73 -0.13 21.72
CA LEU A 665 -14.30 -1.30 22.35
C LEU A 665 -14.78 -1.02 23.77
N ALA A 666 -15.78 -1.78 24.19
CA ALA A 666 -16.12 -1.98 25.59
C ALA A 666 -15.78 -3.43 25.94
N PHE A 667 -15.32 -3.68 27.15
CA PHE A 667 -14.93 -5.02 27.57
C PHE A 667 -15.43 -5.36 28.98
N TYR A 668 -15.54 -6.66 29.20
CA TYR A 668 -15.79 -7.28 30.50
C TYR A 668 -14.91 -8.51 30.61
N ASP A 669 -14.00 -8.49 31.58
CA ASP A 669 -13.03 -9.53 31.84
C ASP A 669 -13.34 -10.21 33.19
N MET A 670 -13.14 -11.52 33.25
CA MET A 670 -13.23 -12.32 34.45
C MET A 670 -12.05 -13.28 34.49
N GLY A 671 -11.39 -13.43 35.63
CA GLY A 671 -10.35 -14.44 35.75
C GLY A 671 -9.73 -14.52 37.13
N ASN A 672 -9.07 -15.63 37.40
CA ASN A 672 -8.25 -15.82 38.60
C ASN A 672 -7.22 -16.93 38.39
N ALA A 673 -6.14 -16.88 39.17
CA ALA A 673 -5.17 -17.97 39.33
C ALA A 673 -5.38 -18.65 40.67
N PHE A 674 -5.31 -19.98 40.70
CA PHE A 674 -5.65 -20.83 41.84
C PHE A 674 -4.44 -21.63 42.30
N ALA A 675 -4.30 -21.84 43.61
CA ALA A 675 -3.15 -22.55 44.19
C ALA A 675 -3.05 -24.00 43.68
N SER A 676 -4.20 -24.67 43.51
CA SER A 676 -4.33 -25.98 42.89
C SER A 676 -5.45 -26.01 41.87
N TYR A 677 -5.41 -26.97 40.93
CA TYR A 677 -6.53 -27.26 40.03
C TYR A 677 -7.80 -27.71 40.76
N LYS A 678 -7.66 -28.21 41.99
CA LYS A 678 -8.79 -28.60 42.85
C LYS A 678 -9.52 -27.41 43.45
N ASP A 679 -8.84 -26.26 43.57
CA ASP A 679 -9.40 -25.04 44.14
C ASP A 679 -10.14 -24.20 43.08
N PHE A 680 -10.21 -24.71 41.83
CA PHE A 680 -10.88 -24.04 40.74
C PHE A 680 -12.35 -23.78 41.09
N ASN A 681 -12.73 -22.51 41.10
CA ASN A 681 -14.08 -22.08 41.42
C ASN A 681 -14.50 -20.90 40.53
N LEU A 682 -15.57 -21.10 39.74
CA LEU A 682 -16.14 -20.07 38.88
C LEU A 682 -16.75 -18.89 39.66
N TYR A 683 -17.08 -19.07 40.93
CA TYR A 683 -17.60 -18.02 41.79
C TYR A 683 -16.50 -17.14 42.42
N ASP A 684 -15.23 -17.58 42.38
CA ASP A 684 -14.07 -16.80 42.87
C ASP A 684 -13.26 -16.19 41.70
N LEU A 685 -13.94 -15.75 40.65
CA LEU A 685 -13.32 -15.02 39.55
C LEU A 685 -13.36 -13.52 39.84
N LYS A 686 -12.23 -12.84 39.63
CA LYS A 686 -12.14 -11.39 39.76
C LYS A 686 -12.55 -10.74 38.45
N ARG A 687 -13.32 -9.66 38.55
CA ARG A 687 -14.03 -9.05 37.44
C ARG A 687 -13.48 -7.66 37.15
N GLY A 688 -13.35 -7.36 35.88
CA GLY A 688 -13.03 -6.02 35.40
C GLY A 688 -13.89 -5.63 34.22
N ALA A 689 -14.24 -4.34 34.10
CA ALA A 689 -14.94 -3.81 32.95
C ALA A 689 -14.37 -2.48 32.51
N GLY A 690 -14.47 -2.14 31.24
CA GLY A 690 -13.93 -0.88 30.79
C GLY A 690 -14.16 -0.58 29.33
N ILE A 691 -13.47 0.46 28.89
CA ILE A 691 -13.47 0.91 27.51
C ILE A 691 -12.03 0.95 26.99
N GLY A 692 -11.88 0.77 25.69
CA GLY A 692 -10.59 0.75 25.05
C GLY A 692 -10.62 1.25 23.62
N ILE A 693 -9.44 1.57 23.13
CA ILE A 693 -9.18 1.97 21.75
C ILE A 693 -8.12 1.03 21.18
N ARG A 694 -8.29 0.67 19.92
CA ARG A 694 -7.31 -0.07 19.12
C ARG A 694 -6.97 0.74 17.88
N VAL A 695 -5.69 1.01 17.68
CA VAL A 695 -5.16 1.67 16.49
C VAL A 695 -4.12 0.76 15.88
N GLU A 696 -4.36 0.29 14.67
CA GLU A 696 -3.35 -0.42 13.90
C GLU A 696 -2.49 0.60 13.15
N ILE A 697 -1.18 0.55 13.41
CA ILE A 697 -0.21 1.39 12.74
C ILE A 697 0.59 0.49 11.78
N PRO A 698 0.58 0.79 10.47
CA PRO A 698 1.38 0.05 9.50
C PRO A 698 2.84 -0.07 9.98
N MET A 699 3.42 -1.26 9.86
CA MET A 699 4.78 -1.61 10.30
C MET A 699 5.07 -1.59 11.82
N MET A 700 4.23 -0.94 12.66
CA MET A 700 4.38 -0.97 14.14
C MET A 700 3.39 -1.89 14.89
N GLY A 701 2.32 -2.34 14.24
CA GLY A 701 1.36 -3.30 14.79
C GLY A 701 0.17 -2.63 15.50
N VAL A 702 -0.43 -3.30 16.47
CA VAL A 702 -1.66 -2.82 17.14
C VAL A 702 -1.30 -2.11 18.45
N LEU A 703 -1.62 -0.82 18.49
CA LEU A 703 -1.62 0.02 19.68
C LEU A 703 -2.97 -0.14 20.38
N GLY A 704 -2.94 -0.50 21.66
CA GLY A 704 -4.10 -0.60 22.52
C GLY A 704 -3.97 0.29 23.75
N PHE A 705 -5.02 1.05 24.04
CA PHE A 705 -5.21 1.68 25.34
C PHE A 705 -6.53 1.18 25.92
N ASP A 706 -6.51 0.69 27.14
CA ASP A 706 -7.69 0.22 27.86
C ASP A 706 -7.76 0.91 29.23
N LEU A 707 -8.92 1.47 29.57
CA LEU A 707 -9.20 1.95 30.92
C LEU A 707 -10.16 0.96 31.57
N GLY A 708 -9.64 0.11 32.46
CA GLY A 708 -10.41 -0.93 33.13
C GLY A 708 -10.70 -0.59 34.58
N TYR A 709 -11.88 -0.92 35.07
CA TYR A 709 -12.29 -0.83 36.47
C TYR A 709 -12.28 -2.22 37.10
N GLY A 710 -11.45 -2.44 38.13
CA GLY A 710 -11.38 -3.73 38.84
C GLY A 710 -12.36 -3.76 40.02
N PHE A 711 -13.42 -4.58 39.93
CA PHE A 711 -14.51 -4.59 40.90
C PHE A 711 -14.15 -5.24 42.23
N ASP A 712 -13.35 -6.32 42.18
CA ASP A 712 -13.06 -7.18 43.33
C ASP A 712 -11.70 -6.85 43.97
N ARG A 713 -11.25 -5.59 43.88
CA ARG A 713 -10.06 -5.07 44.59
C ARG A 713 -10.46 -4.68 46.02
N ALA A 714 -9.52 -4.70 46.95
CA ALA A 714 -9.73 -4.14 48.29
C ALA A 714 -10.15 -2.66 48.24
N GLN A 715 -9.63 -1.93 47.26
CA GLN A 715 -10.12 -0.61 46.85
C GLN A 715 -10.45 -0.67 45.35
N PRO A 716 -11.73 -0.81 44.98
CA PRO A 716 -12.18 -0.80 43.59
C PRO A 716 -11.81 0.52 42.90
N GLY A 717 -11.34 0.45 41.65
CA GLY A 717 -10.83 1.63 40.96
C GLY A 717 -10.42 1.38 39.52
N PHE A 718 -10.16 2.49 38.83
CA PHE A 718 -9.68 2.48 37.44
C PHE A 718 -8.17 2.22 37.37
N GLU A 719 -7.78 1.36 36.44
CA GLU A 719 -6.42 1.02 36.09
C GLU A 719 -6.23 1.25 34.58
N PRO A 720 -5.35 2.16 34.16
CA PRO A 720 -5.02 2.34 32.76
C PRO A 720 -4.06 1.22 32.31
N HIS A 721 -4.31 0.66 31.13
CA HIS A 721 -3.47 -0.34 30.49
C HIS A 721 -3.05 0.14 29.11
N PHE A 722 -1.78 -0.08 28.78
CA PHE A 722 -1.20 0.29 27.51
C PHE A 722 -0.49 -0.91 26.90
N GLN A 723 -0.69 -1.13 25.60
CA GLN A 723 -0.03 -2.18 24.85
C GLN A 723 0.34 -1.71 23.44
N ILE A 724 1.52 -2.09 22.98
CA ILE A 724 1.95 -2.00 21.59
C ILE A 724 2.43 -3.40 21.23
N ASN A 725 1.68 -4.09 20.38
CA ASN A 725 2.09 -5.40 19.88
C ASN A 725 2.55 -5.27 18.43
N PRO A 726 3.86 -5.45 18.15
CA PRO A 726 4.34 -5.49 16.78
C PRO A 726 3.81 -6.71 16.04
N PHE A 727 3.95 -6.67 14.71
CA PHE A 727 3.52 -7.71 13.79
C PHE A 727 3.95 -9.11 14.26
N GLY A 728 2.97 -9.96 14.57
CA GLY A 728 3.18 -11.41 14.65
C GLY A 728 3.59 -12.00 16.01
N MET A 729 3.41 -11.30 17.14
CA MET A 729 3.37 -11.97 18.44
C MET A 729 1.95 -12.45 18.74
N PHE A 730 1.62 -13.65 18.27
CA PHE A 730 0.47 -14.45 18.68
C PHE A 730 0.84 -15.92 18.80
#